data_AF-A0AAV1PI66-F1
#
_entry.id   AF-A0AAV1PI66-F1
#
_cell.length_a   1.000
_cell.length_b   1.000
_cell.length_c   1.000
_cell.angle_alpha   90.00
_cell.angle_beta   90.00
_cell.angle_gamma   90.00
#
_symmetry.space_group_name_H-M   'P 1'
#
loop_
_entity.id
_entity.type
_entity.pdbx_description
1 polymer ?
#
loop_
_entity_poly.entity_id
_entity_poly.type
_entity_poly.pdbx_seq_one_letter_code
_entity_poly.pdbx_strand_id
1 'polypeptide(L)'
;MTDSYDRCTSVQPARRSSISDKQPYALLCCSIDSLKGNSLREGTNSFWQERTDSCTMAGSDWTCDVSTMREWESPDYEPSLPVSEKSNPLTRDIDRASPNHIVRMLQACDSQMFQEEEGTTYQRLLSDNVVITMMEVAERVELILKDPQDSLVVLSGCGTSGRLAFLIASTFNRALRQLKQSSVYSYTIAGGDRALLSSQEAPEDDPILGMLSLKKVCEGKKRVLFIGISCGLSAPFVAGQLDLCLQHPEVYTPVLIGFNPAHQARDEPIPGCTFTFHNVVERMQELSKSQMAFLINPSVGPEAISGSSRMKGGSATKILLEVIMSVAHAAAFSKTPITSKGILQHLKASEKTLDITYSQTEGISGLVEAAGKSLRCGRRVCYLGWGSPAVLGLIDASECNPTFGAAFEDIRGFVNGGYRELNNSEGPLNSLGPEFCIAHEDFVHQVLPSLNDQDTVLLIYTHSDDVSEVMKMARRVREKTSNLHAVYHHVDGDTATALQEDINKLCLSTLKVSWPSSASASSLHMQWELSTKLVLNAVSTGAHVLKGKIYQNYMIDLQVTNSKLYRRATRLLQKLSGRPEAQCEETLLKALYRVDKLTPDITSSDMTAHILTARNTTKVVPLALVCLLTGCSLEEAKSHLEQQPIVREAVEAFLT
;
A
#
# COMPACT_ATOMS: atom_id res chain seq x y z
N MET A 1 -43.28 22.01 50.15
CA MET A 1 -42.57 21.67 51.39
C MET A 1 -41.09 21.74 51.04
N THR A 2 -40.41 22.90 51.19
CA THR A 2 -39.70 23.37 52.42
C THR A 2 -38.86 22.23 53.01
N ASP A 3 -37.58 22.29 53.34
CA ASP A 3 -36.54 23.32 53.55
C ASP A 3 -35.31 22.49 54.04
N SER A 4 -34.09 22.62 53.49
CA SER A 4 -32.95 23.40 53.99
C SER A 4 -32.14 22.83 55.19
N TYR A 5 -30.79 22.97 55.09
CA TYR A 5 -29.72 23.03 56.11
C TYR A 5 -28.75 21.85 56.37
N ASP A 6 -27.53 22.02 55.82
CA ASP A 6 -26.18 22.04 56.43
C ASP A 6 -25.77 21.12 57.59
N ARG A 7 -24.60 20.44 57.43
CA ARG A 7 -23.34 20.83 58.11
C ARG A 7 -22.09 20.08 57.61
N CYS A 8 -21.01 20.86 57.53
CA CYS A 8 -19.62 20.52 57.21
C CYS A 8 -18.93 19.52 58.16
N THR A 9 -17.97 18.77 57.63
CA THR A 9 -16.58 18.76 58.14
C THR A 9 -15.56 18.56 57.01
N SER A 10 -14.44 19.26 57.16
CA SER A 10 -13.39 19.57 56.19
C SER A 10 -12.19 18.62 56.31
N VAL A 11 -11.61 18.20 55.18
CA VAL A 11 -10.17 17.87 55.05
C VAL A 11 -9.69 18.33 53.66
N GLN A 12 -8.64 19.15 53.64
CA GLN A 12 -8.02 19.73 52.44
C GLN A 12 -7.36 18.67 51.53
N PRO A 13 -7.10 19.02 50.25
CA PRO A 13 -5.70 18.99 49.84
C PRO A 13 -5.22 20.22 49.05
N ALA A 14 -4.01 20.61 49.45
CA ALA A 14 -2.95 21.35 48.79
C ALA A 14 -3.19 22.01 47.42
N ARG A 15 -2.95 23.33 47.42
CA ARG A 15 -2.69 24.20 46.26
C ARG A 15 -1.59 23.61 45.36
N ARG A 16 -1.88 23.41 44.08
CA ARG A 16 -0.86 23.42 43.01
C ARG A 16 -0.81 24.81 42.39
N SER A 17 0.38 25.39 42.44
CA SER A 17 0.76 26.67 41.86
C SER A 17 0.67 26.63 40.34
N SER A 18 0.02 27.66 39.80
CA SER A 18 0.02 28.08 38.40
C SER A 18 1.44 28.30 37.87
N ILE A 19 1.81 27.60 36.81
CA ILE A 19 2.96 27.92 35.96
C ILE A 19 2.51 27.89 34.49
N SER A 20 2.36 29.10 33.97
CA SER A 20 2.37 29.57 32.57
C SER A 20 1.93 28.62 31.45
N ASP A 21 0.79 28.98 30.85
CA ASP A 21 0.51 28.79 29.43
C ASP A 21 1.71 29.21 28.56
N LYS A 22 2.25 28.27 27.80
CA LYS A 22 3.02 28.56 26.58
C LYS A 22 2.52 27.67 25.45
N GLN A 23 1.74 28.29 24.57
CA GLN A 23 1.42 27.80 23.23
C GLN A 23 2.71 27.58 22.41
N PRO A 24 2.75 26.57 21.54
CA PRO A 24 3.61 26.64 20.36
C PRO A 24 2.80 26.29 19.10
N TYR A 25 1.91 27.18 18.65
CA TYR A 25 1.26 27.03 17.34
C TYR A 25 1.10 28.39 16.67
N ALA A 26 2.17 28.79 15.97
CA ALA A 26 2.16 29.70 14.83
C ALA A 26 3.60 29.79 14.31
N LEU A 27 3.89 29.20 13.16
CA LEU A 27 4.91 29.68 12.22
C LEU A 27 4.71 28.93 10.89
N LEU A 28 3.88 29.55 10.06
CA LEU A 28 3.70 29.24 8.66
C LEU A 28 4.40 30.38 7.93
N CYS A 29 5.61 30.11 7.40
CA CYS A 29 6.31 30.93 6.41
C CYS A 29 7.63 30.23 6.01
N CYS A 30 7.74 29.85 4.75
CA CYS A 30 9.04 29.80 4.09
C CYS A 30 9.46 31.25 3.79
N SER A 31 10.47 31.76 4.50
CA SER A 31 11.26 32.90 4.04
C SER A 31 12.67 32.41 3.78
N ILE A 32 13.05 32.26 2.51
CA ILE A 32 14.45 32.17 2.10
C ILE A 32 14.63 33.10 0.89
N ASP A 33 14.90 34.37 1.19
CA ASP A 33 15.67 35.26 0.34
C ASP A 33 17.05 35.41 0.97
N SER A 34 18.07 34.76 0.41
CA SER A 34 19.39 35.33 0.16
C SER A 34 20.41 34.24 -0.19
N LEU A 35 20.60 33.96 -1.47
CA LEU A 35 21.92 33.60 -2.00
C LEU A 35 22.15 34.43 -3.25
N LYS A 36 22.74 35.61 -3.04
CA LYS A 36 23.40 36.38 -4.10
C LYS A 36 24.58 35.57 -4.60
N GLY A 37 24.75 35.56 -5.91
CA GLY A 37 25.63 34.65 -6.63
C GLY A 37 27.12 34.76 -6.31
N ASN A 38 27.82 33.72 -6.72
CA ASN A 38 29.10 33.86 -7.38
C ASN A 38 29.18 32.84 -8.50
N SER A 39 29.56 33.32 -9.68
CA SER A 39 29.93 32.52 -10.83
C SER A 39 31.12 31.64 -10.50
N LEU A 40 31.11 30.39 -10.93
CA LEU A 40 32.32 29.68 -11.38
C LEU A 40 31.90 28.64 -12.42
N ARG A 41 32.46 28.81 -13.62
CA ARG A 41 32.43 27.88 -14.74
C ARG A 41 33.39 26.72 -14.48
N GLU A 42 33.17 25.65 -15.26
CA GLU A 42 34.10 24.60 -15.69
C GLU A 42 34.42 23.45 -14.71
N GLY A 43 34.18 22.23 -15.19
CA GLY A 43 34.53 20.98 -14.53
C GLY A 43 33.77 19.74 -15.01
N THR A 44 33.46 19.61 -16.30
CA THR A 44 33.03 18.35 -16.89
C THR A 44 34.25 17.46 -17.15
N ASN A 45 34.34 16.28 -16.53
CA ASN A 45 34.58 15.01 -17.24
C ASN A 45 34.74 13.79 -16.32
N SER A 46 34.13 12.71 -16.82
CA SER A 46 34.56 11.31 -16.84
C SER A 46 34.73 10.54 -15.52
N PHE A 47 33.72 9.73 -15.20
CA PHE A 47 33.90 8.39 -14.62
C PHE A 47 32.79 7.46 -15.12
N TRP A 48 32.85 7.10 -16.41
CA TRP A 48 32.09 5.99 -16.99
C TRP A 48 33.02 5.26 -17.95
N GLN A 49 33.51 4.10 -17.55
CA GLN A 49 34.10 3.16 -18.50
C GLN A 49 33.86 1.71 -18.04
N GLU A 50 33.06 1.04 -18.87
CA GLU A 50 33.07 -0.36 -19.27
C GLU A 50 33.30 -1.43 -18.20
N ARG A 51 32.21 -2.12 -17.85
CA ARG A 51 32.24 -3.56 -17.57
C ARG A 51 30.91 -4.20 -17.96
N THR A 52 30.93 -4.98 -19.03
CA THR A 52 29.87 -5.89 -19.45
C THR A 52 29.94 -7.15 -18.60
N ASP A 53 29.01 -7.33 -17.67
CA ASP A 53 28.62 -8.64 -17.12
C ASP A 53 27.23 -8.51 -16.49
N SER A 54 26.35 -9.47 -16.79
CA SER A 54 24.98 -9.59 -16.27
C SER A 54 24.93 -9.62 -14.74
N CYS A 55 23.81 -9.21 -14.12
CA CYS A 55 23.58 -9.38 -12.68
C CYS A 55 23.80 -10.85 -12.26
N THR A 56 24.95 -11.16 -11.65
CA THR A 56 25.27 -12.50 -11.12
C THR A 56 25.59 -12.43 -9.64
N MET A 57 25.12 -13.44 -8.90
CA MET A 57 25.47 -13.68 -7.49
C MET A 57 26.94 -14.10 -7.35
N ALA A 58 27.86 -13.13 -7.31
CA ALA A 58 29.25 -13.36 -6.98
C ALA A 58 29.73 -12.35 -5.91
N GLY A 59 29.74 -12.79 -4.65
CA GLY A 59 30.23 -11.99 -3.50
C GLY A 59 29.15 -11.27 -2.70
N SER A 60 29.57 -10.64 -1.59
CA SER A 60 28.73 -9.94 -0.60
C SER A 60 28.08 -8.63 -1.10
N ASP A 61 28.29 -8.26 -2.35
CA ASP A 61 27.76 -7.04 -2.95
C ASP A 61 26.84 -7.35 -4.13
N TRP A 62 25.53 -7.37 -3.86
CA TRP A 62 24.53 -7.25 -4.91
C TRP A 62 24.68 -5.86 -5.56
N THR A 63 24.99 -5.83 -6.86
CA THR A 63 25.07 -4.61 -7.67
C THR A 63 23.99 -4.66 -8.74
N CYS A 64 23.28 -3.55 -8.92
CA CYS A 64 22.22 -3.42 -9.91
C CYS A 64 22.77 -2.67 -11.13
N ASP A 65 22.82 -3.33 -12.28
CA ASP A 65 23.16 -2.66 -13.54
C ASP A 65 21.98 -1.77 -14.00
N VAL A 66 22.31 -0.55 -14.43
CA VAL A 66 21.36 0.41 -15.00
C VAL A 66 20.65 -0.18 -16.22
N SER A 67 21.32 -1.01 -17.01
CA SER A 67 20.72 -1.68 -18.17
C SER A 67 19.56 -2.61 -17.75
N THR A 68 19.75 -3.40 -16.69
CA THR A 68 18.72 -4.29 -16.13
C THR A 68 17.54 -3.51 -15.55
N MET A 69 17.78 -2.32 -14.98
CA MET A 69 16.71 -1.49 -14.42
C MET A 69 15.66 -1.06 -15.44
N ARG A 70 16.03 -0.92 -16.72
CA ARG A 70 15.16 -0.48 -17.82
C ARG A 70 14.78 -1.59 -18.81
N GLU A 71 15.22 -2.83 -18.60
CA GLU A 71 14.92 -3.95 -19.52
C GLU A 71 13.42 -4.09 -19.83
N TRP A 72 12.56 -3.84 -18.84
CA TRP A 72 11.10 -3.91 -18.96
C TRP A 72 10.47 -2.82 -19.85
N GLU A 73 11.21 -1.74 -20.13
CA GLU A 73 10.78 -0.65 -21.02
C GLU A 73 10.88 -1.05 -22.50
N SER A 74 11.62 -2.13 -22.81
CA SER A 74 11.70 -2.67 -24.16
C SER A 74 10.30 -3.10 -24.65
N PRO A 75 9.93 -2.79 -25.92
CA PRO A 75 8.68 -3.25 -26.51
C PRO A 75 8.62 -4.79 -26.60
N ASP A 76 9.77 -5.47 -26.64
CA ASP A 76 9.85 -6.93 -26.72
C ASP A 76 9.76 -7.61 -25.33
N TYR A 77 9.81 -6.83 -24.24
CA TYR A 77 9.73 -7.37 -22.89
C TYR A 77 8.27 -7.60 -22.50
N GLU A 78 7.84 -8.86 -22.50
CA GLU A 78 6.49 -9.29 -22.13
C GLU A 78 5.39 -8.42 -22.79
N PRO A 79 5.37 -8.31 -24.14
CA PRO A 79 4.52 -7.35 -24.86
C PRO A 79 3.02 -7.56 -24.66
N SER A 80 2.60 -8.77 -24.28
CA SER A 80 1.20 -9.11 -24.02
C SER A 80 0.71 -8.66 -22.64
N LEU A 81 1.59 -8.13 -21.79
CA LEU A 81 1.25 -7.77 -20.41
C LEU A 81 1.30 -6.25 -20.21
N PRO A 82 0.31 -5.69 -19.49
CA PRO A 82 0.41 -4.32 -19.02
C PRO A 82 1.55 -4.18 -18.00
N VAL A 83 2.14 -2.99 -17.88
CA VAL A 83 3.30 -2.73 -16.98
C VAL A 83 3.07 -3.26 -15.56
N SER A 84 1.86 -3.10 -15.01
CA SER A 84 1.49 -3.55 -13.66
C SER A 84 1.50 -5.07 -13.47
N GLU A 85 1.41 -5.86 -14.54
CA GLU A 85 1.39 -7.33 -14.52
C GLU A 85 2.69 -7.95 -15.06
N LYS A 86 3.58 -7.14 -15.66
CA LYS A 86 4.90 -7.60 -16.07
C LYS A 86 5.72 -8.07 -14.87
N SER A 87 6.71 -8.91 -15.14
CA SER A 87 7.73 -9.24 -14.15
C SER A 87 8.81 -8.17 -14.08
N ASN A 88 9.41 -8.02 -12.90
CA ASN A 88 10.51 -7.08 -12.73
C ASN A 88 11.85 -7.79 -13.00
N PRO A 89 12.66 -7.33 -13.97
CA PRO A 89 13.94 -7.94 -14.28
C PRO A 89 14.92 -7.92 -13.08
N LEU A 90 14.76 -7.00 -12.14
CA LEU A 90 15.62 -6.85 -10.95
C LEU A 90 15.41 -7.92 -9.88
N THR A 91 14.32 -8.67 -9.96
CA THR A 91 13.89 -9.57 -8.86
C THR A 91 13.65 -11.00 -9.33
N ARG A 92 14.15 -11.39 -10.51
CA ARG A 92 13.93 -12.73 -11.08
C ARG A 92 14.31 -13.87 -10.14
N ASP A 93 15.28 -13.65 -9.24
CA ASP A 93 15.81 -14.61 -8.28
C ASP A 93 15.52 -14.25 -6.81
N ILE A 94 14.54 -13.36 -6.55
CA ILE A 94 14.18 -12.94 -5.19
C ILE A 94 13.74 -14.10 -4.30
N ASP A 95 13.14 -15.14 -4.89
CA ASP A 95 12.74 -16.36 -4.20
C ASP A 95 13.89 -17.17 -3.58
N ARG A 96 15.13 -16.94 -4.02
CA ARG A 96 16.36 -17.59 -3.51
C ARG A 96 17.27 -16.62 -2.75
N ALA A 97 16.87 -15.36 -2.63
CA ALA A 97 17.68 -14.31 -2.05
C ALA A 97 17.76 -14.39 -0.51
N SER A 98 18.88 -13.91 0.04
CA SER A 98 19.04 -13.70 1.49
C SER A 98 18.15 -12.53 1.96
N PRO A 99 17.84 -12.41 3.27
CA PRO A 99 17.09 -11.26 3.78
C PRO A 99 17.65 -9.90 3.33
N ASN A 100 18.98 -9.75 3.31
CA ASN A 100 19.63 -8.52 2.85
C ASN A 100 19.44 -8.28 1.36
N HIS A 101 19.62 -9.30 0.53
CA HIS A 101 19.42 -9.19 -0.91
C HIS A 101 17.95 -8.91 -1.26
N ILE A 102 16.99 -9.53 -0.56
CA ILE A 102 15.58 -9.19 -0.69
C ILE A 102 15.37 -7.70 -0.46
N VAL A 103 15.87 -7.14 0.65
CA VAL A 103 15.70 -5.69 0.93
C VAL A 103 16.35 -4.82 -0.14
N ARG A 104 17.55 -5.16 -0.63
CA ARG A 104 18.21 -4.40 -1.72
C ARG A 104 17.42 -4.47 -3.05
N MET A 105 16.88 -5.64 -3.39
CA MET A 105 16.02 -5.82 -4.57
C MET A 105 14.73 -4.98 -4.47
N LEU A 106 14.09 -4.98 -3.29
CA LEU A 106 12.89 -4.18 -3.03
C LEU A 106 13.21 -2.68 -3.07
N GLN A 107 14.31 -2.25 -2.46
CA GLN A 107 14.81 -0.88 -2.55
C GLN A 107 14.97 -0.45 -4.01
N ALA A 108 15.67 -1.25 -4.82
CA ALA A 108 15.88 -0.90 -6.23
C ALA A 108 14.55 -0.77 -6.98
N CYS A 109 13.58 -1.64 -6.70
CA CYS A 109 12.23 -1.55 -7.27
C CYS A 109 11.49 -0.28 -6.84
N ASP A 110 11.54 0.12 -5.57
CA ASP A 110 10.93 1.35 -5.10
C ASP A 110 11.61 2.60 -5.69
N SER A 111 12.94 2.58 -5.82
CA SER A 111 13.70 3.65 -6.48
C SER A 111 13.35 3.78 -7.96
N GLN A 112 12.93 2.71 -8.66
CA GLN A 112 12.48 2.82 -10.05
C GLN A 112 11.35 3.83 -10.23
N MET A 113 10.49 4.05 -9.22
CA MET A 113 9.39 5.03 -9.30
C MET A 113 9.88 6.44 -9.70
N PHE A 114 11.08 6.82 -9.26
CA PHE A 114 11.66 8.16 -9.45
C PHE A 114 12.64 8.26 -10.63
N GLN A 115 12.82 7.20 -11.40
CA GLN A 115 13.66 7.26 -12.61
C GLN A 115 13.14 8.30 -13.60
N GLU A 116 14.07 9.07 -14.16
CA GLU A 116 13.79 10.05 -15.20
C GLU A 116 13.30 9.39 -16.49
N GLU A 117 12.47 10.13 -17.22
CA GLU A 117 11.95 9.72 -18.51
C GLU A 117 13.10 9.62 -19.53
N GLU A 118 13.14 8.50 -20.26
CA GLU A 118 14.06 8.31 -21.38
C GLU A 118 13.24 7.93 -22.62
N GLY A 119 13.40 8.70 -23.70
CA GLY A 119 12.58 8.53 -24.89
C GLY A 119 11.15 9.06 -24.73
N THR A 120 10.18 8.43 -25.40
CA THR A 120 8.77 8.88 -25.45
C THR A 120 7.77 7.79 -25.06
N THR A 121 8.25 6.62 -24.64
CA THR A 121 7.40 5.43 -24.47
C THR A 121 6.57 5.46 -23.19
N TYR A 122 7.16 5.94 -22.09
CA TYR A 122 6.54 5.89 -20.76
C TYR A 122 6.73 7.21 -20.01
N GLN A 123 5.62 7.89 -19.70
CA GLN A 123 5.65 9.01 -18.76
C GLN A 123 6.02 8.51 -17.37
N ARG A 124 6.89 9.22 -16.65
CA ARG A 124 7.38 8.90 -15.30
C ARG A 124 6.76 9.85 -14.27
N LEU A 125 6.99 9.59 -12.97
CA LEU A 125 6.50 10.49 -11.90
C LEU A 125 6.97 11.93 -12.07
N LEU A 126 8.19 12.12 -12.59
CA LEU A 126 8.82 13.43 -12.75
C LEU A 126 8.56 14.08 -14.12
N SER A 127 7.82 13.41 -15.02
CA SER A 127 7.51 13.95 -16.36
C SER A 127 6.68 15.22 -16.28
N ASP A 128 6.97 16.19 -17.15
CA ASP A 128 6.31 17.50 -17.16
C ASP A 128 4.77 17.38 -17.26
N ASN A 129 4.27 16.49 -18.12
CA ASN A 129 2.83 16.28 -18.28
C ASN A 129 2.15 15.77 -17.00
N VAL A 130 2.83 14.89 -16.26
CA VAL A 130 2.32 14.36 -14.98
C VAL A 130 2.29 15.48 -13.94
N VAL A 131 3.37 16.27 -13.85
CA VAL A 131 3.47 17.42 -12.95
C VAL A 131 2.40 18.47 -13.25
N ILE A 132 2.19 18.80 -14.54
CA ILE A 132 1.16 19.75 -14.98
C ILE A 132 -0.23 19.24 -14.58
N THR A 133 -0.54 17.97 -14.88
CA THR A 133 -1.84 17.38 -14.52
C THR A 133 -2.06 17.39 -13.00
N MET A 134 -1.01 17.12 -12.20
CA MET A 134 -1.09 17.23 -10.74
C MET A 134 -1.39 18.66 -10.28
N MET A 135 -0.82 19.68 -10.93
CA MET A 135 -1.12 21.08 -10.62
C MET A 135 -2.59 21.39 -10.90
N GLU A 136 -3.09 21.02 -12.08
CA GLU A 136 -4.49 21.27 -12.46
C GLU A 136 -5.47 20.61 -11.50
N VAL A 137 -5.18 19.37 -11.08
CA VAL A 137 -6.00 18.69 -10.06
C VAL A 137 -5.90 19.40 -8.71
N ALA A 138 -4.71 19.84 -8.30
CA ALA A 138 -4.54 20.59 -7.06
C ALA A 138 -5.29 21.93 -7.07
N GLU A 139 -5.37 22.61 -8.22
CA GLU A 139 -6.19 23.82 -8.39
C GLU A 139 -7.69 23.50 -8.21
N ARG A 140 -8.18 22.35 -8.70
CA ARG A 140 -9.56 21.91 -8.44
C ARG A 140 -9.81 21.63 -6.96
N VAL A 141 -8.84 21.03 -6.26
CA VAL A 141 -8.91 20.83 -4.80
C VAL A 141 -8.91 22.18 -4.07
N GLU A 142 -8.06 23.13 -4.45
CA GLU A 142 -8.01 24.48 -3.87
C GLU A 142 -9.36 25.20 -3.98
N LEU A 143 -10.03 25.11 -5.13
CA LEU A 143 -11.36 25.68 -5.32
C LEU A 143 -12.40 25.10 -4.36
N ILE A 144 -12.38 23.78 -4.14
CA ILE A 144 -13.25 23.11 -3.17
C ILE A 144 -12.93 23.53 -1.74
N LEU A 145 -11.65 23.69 -1.41
CA LEU A 145 -11.22 24.15 -0.08
C LEU A 145 -11.67 25.58 0.22
N LYS A 146 -11.69 26.46 -0.79
CA LYS A 146 -12.15 27.86 -0.66
C LYS A 146 -13.67 27.99 -0.62
N ASP A 147 -14.38 27.06 -1.25
CA ASP A 147 -15.85 27.04 -1.35
C ASP A 147 -16.39 25.65 -0.92
N PRO A 148 -16.30 25.33 0.38
CA PRO A 148 -16.63 24.00 0.89
C PRO A 148 -18.14 23.72 0.91
N GLN A 149 -18.98 24.76 0.78
CA GLN A 149 -20.43 24.62 0.78
C GLN A 149 -20.87 23.88 -0.49
N ASP A 150 -21.62 22.80 -0.33
CA ASP A 150 -22.07 21.90 -1.41
C ASP A 150 -20.93 21.26 -2.26
N SER A 151 -19.67 21.39 -1.84
CA SER A 151 -18.51 20.79 -2.51
C SER A 151 -18.00 19.54 -1.78
N LEU A 152 -17.31 18.65 -2.51
CA LEU A 152 -16.68 17.45 -1.95
C LEU A 152 -15.51 16.94 -2.81
N VAL A 153 -14.46 16.46 -2.16
CA VAL A 153 -13.43 15.62 -2.79
C VAL A 153 -13.67 14.17 -2.36
N VAL A 154 -13.85 13.26 -3.31
CA VAL A 154 -14.07 11.84 -3.03
C VAL A 154 -12.89 11.03 -3.58
N LEU A 155 -12.23 10.28 -2.72
CA LEU A 155 -11.19 9.32 -3.12
C LEU A 155 -11.78 7.91 -3.16
N SER A 156 -11.47 7.12 -4.18
CA SER A 156 -12.01 5.78 -4.31
C SER A 156 -11.01 4.76 -4.83
N GLY A 157 -11.12 3.52 -4.37
CA GLY A 157 -10.32 2.42 -4.89
C GLY A 157 -10.70 1.06 -4.31
N CYS A 158 -10.00 0.02 -4.75
CA CYS A 158 -10.16 -1.37 -4.29
C CYS A 158 -8.90 -1.81 -3.55
N GLY A 159 -9.04 -2.72 -2.57
CA GLY A 159 -7.91 -3.21 -1.77
C GLY A 159 -7.05 -2.07 -1.22
N THR A 160 -5.73 -2.17 -1.37
CA THR A 160 -4.77 -1.12 -0.94
C THR A 160 -5.14 0.28 -1.46
N SER A 161 -5.58 0.42 -2.72
CA SER A 161 -5.96 1.73 -3.27
C SER A 161 -7.12 2.36 -2.49
N GLY A 162 -8.12 1.57 -2.10
CA GLY A 162 -9.23 2.04 -1.26
C GLY A 162 -8.80 2.34 0.18
N ARG A 163 -7.87 1.55 0.75
CA ARG A 163 -7.32 1.81 2.10
C ARG A 163 -6.47 3.07 2.14
N LEU A 164 -5.73 3.37 1.07
CA LEU A 164 -5.00 4.62 0.91
C LEU A 164 -5.95 5.80 0.69
N ALA A 165 -7.04 5.63 -0.07
CA ALA A 165 -8.09 6.65 -0.17
C ALA A 165 -8.64 7.03 1.22
N PHE A 166 -8.91 6.03 2.07
CA PHE A 166 -9.29 6.23 3.47
C PHE A 166 -8.22 6.97 4.28
N LEU A 167 -6.95 6.54 4.21
CA LEU A 167 -5.83 7.16 4.94
C LEU A 167 -5.70 8.64 4.56
N ILE A 168 -5.66 8.95 3.26
CA ILE A 168 -5.52 10.32 2.75
C ILE A 168 -6.73 11.18 3.16
N ALA A 169 -7.96 10.70 2.94
CA ALA A 169 -9.16 11.44 3.34
C ALA A 169 -9.16 11.75 4.84
N SER A 170 -8.78 10.78 5.68
CA SER A 170 -8.71 10.92 7.13
C SER A 170 -7.64 11.91 7.55
N THR A 171 -6.45 11.84 6.96
CA THR A 171 -5.33 12.74 7.24
C THR A 171 -5.68 14.19 6.91
N PHE A 172 -6.19 14.48 5.71
CA PHE A 172 -6.50 15.85 5.33
C PHE A 172 -7.76 16.41 6.00
N ASN A 173 -8.74 15.57 6.36
CA ASN A 173 -9.84 16.00 7.24
C ASN A 173 -9.35 16.32 8.66
N ARG A 174 -8.37 15.58 9.20
CA ARG A 174 -7.73 15.90 10.49
C ARG A 174 -7.04 17.26 10.43
N ALA A 175 -6.29 17.53 9.37
CA ALA A 175 -5.65 18.82 9.13
C ALA A 175 -6.67 19.97 9.06
N LEU A 176 -7.78 19.80 8.32
CA LEU A 176 -8.85 20.81 8.27
C LEU A 176 -9.47 21.09 9.63
N ARG A 177 -9.74 20.05 10.43
CA ARG A 177 -10.27 20.21 11.79
C ARG A 177 -9.32 20.99 12.69
N GLN A 178 -8.01 20.76 12.59
CA GLN A 178 -7.00 21.53 13.32
C GLN A 178 -6.99 23.01 12.91
N LEU A 179 -7.27 23.30 11.63
CA LEU A 179 -7.45 24.66 11.11
C LEU A 179 -8.86 25.24 11.35
N LYS A 180 -9.73 24.53 12.08
CA LYS A 180 -11.15 24.88 12.30
C LYS A 180 -11.94 25.07 11.00
N GLN A 181 -11.59 24.31 9.97
CA GLN A 181 -12.28 24.26 8.69
C GLN A 181 -13.23 23.07 8.61
N SER A 182 -14.21 23.15 7.73
CA SER A 182 -15.15 22.04 7.45
C SER A 182 -14.44 20.90 6.73
N SER A 183 -14.76 19.65 7.07
CA SER A 183 -14.27 18.48 6.34
C SER A 183 -14.87 18.42 4.93
N VAL A 184 -14.00 18.28 3.92
CA VAL A 184 -14.40 18.20 2.50
C VAL A 184 -13.93 16.93 1.81
N TYR A 185 -13.21 16.05 2.51
CA TYR A 185 -12.74 14.79 1.95
C TYR A 185 -13.65 13.64 2.37
N SER A 186 -13.95 12.75 1.44
CA SER A 186 -14.60 11.47 1.71
C SER A 186 -13.87 10.35 0.97
N TYR A 187 -14.11 9.11 1.39
CA TYR A 187 -13.57 7.94 0.73
C TYR A 187 -14.68 6.94 0.40
N THR A 188 -14.44 6.12 -0.61
CA THR A 188 -15.22 4.92 -0.89
C THR A 188 -14.25 3.76 -1.19
N ILE A 189 -14.57 2.57 -0.70
CA ILE A 189 -13.77 1.36 -0.91
C ILE A 189 -14.70 0.21 -1.28
N ALA A 190 -14.29 -0.59 -2.27
CA ALA A 190 -15.00 -1.81 -2.63
C ALA A 190 -15.07 -2.74 -1.41
N GLY A 191 -16.29 -3.07 -0.98
CA GLY A 191 -16.54 -3.88 0.23
C GLY A 191 -16.80 -3.09 1.52
N GLY A 192 -16.87 -1.75 1.46
CA GLY A 192 -17.15 -0.90 2.62
C GLY A 192 -16.03 -0.96 3.67
N ASP A 193 -16.31 -0.50 4.88
CA ASP A 193 -15.25 -0.40 5.92
C ASP A 193 -14.70 -1.75 6.37
N ARG A 194 -15.42 -2.85 6.11
CA ARG A 194 -14.89 -4.21 6.28
C ARG A 194 -13.61 -4.44 5.49
N ALA A 195 -13.52 -3.83 4.30
CA ALA A 195 -12.36 -3.93 3.42
C ALA A 195 -11.14 -3.16 3.95
N LEU A 196 -11.30 -2.25 4.93
CA LEU A 196 -10.17 -1.57 5.57
C LEU A 196 -9.29 -2.56 6.36
N LEU A 197 -9.88 -3.65 6.85
CA LEU A 197 -9.25 -4.57 7.81
C LEU A 197 -9.09 -5.99 7.29
N SER A 198 -9.90 -6.37 6.29
CA SER A 198 -9.88 -7.68 5.66
C SER A 198 -9.78 -7.54 4.14
N SER A 199 -9.27 -8.56 3.46
CA SER A 199 -9.33 -8.61 2.00
C SER A 199 -10.76 -8.90 1.55
N GLN A 200 -11.32 -7.97 0.78
CA GLN A 200 -12.64 -8.05 0.17
C GLN A 200 -12.46 -7.82 -1.33
N GLU A 201 -11.92 -8.81 -2.04
CA GLU A 201 -11.63 -8.68 -3.47
C GLU A 201 -12.88 -8.79 -4.35
N ALA A 202 -13.87 -9.52 -3.86
CA ALA A 202 -15.14 -9.76 -4.54
C ALA A 202 -15.83 -8.51 -5.09
N PRO A 203 -15.97 -7.42 -4.30
CA PRO A 203 -16.72 -6.26 -4.73
C PRO A 203 -15.94 -5.37 -5.71
N GLU A 204 -14.65 -5.65 -5.98
CA GLU A 204 -13.87 -4.96 -7.02
C GLU A 204 -14.51 -5.14 -8.39
N ASP A 205 -15.12 -6.31 -8.64
CA ASP A 205 -15.74 -6.66 -9.92
C ASP A 205 -17.16 -6.10 -10.11
N ASP A 206 -17.69 -5.32 -9.15
CA ASP A 206 -19.05 -4.77 -9.22
C ASP A 206 -19.07 -3.26 -9.58
N PRO A 207 -19.29 -2.91 -10.85
CA PRO A 207 -19.35 -1.50 -11.29
C PRO A 207 -20.58 -0.77 -10.76
N ILE A 208 -21.70 -1.46 -10.56
CA ILE A 208 -22.96 -0.87 -10.08
C ILE A 208 -22.83 -0.49 -8.61
N LEU A 209 -22.21 -1.36 -7.80
CA LEU A 209 -21.88 -1.05 -6.42
C LEU A 209 -20.98 0.19 -6.34
N GLY A 210 -19.99 0.31 -7.23
CA GLY A 210 -19.16 1.51 -7.35
C GLY A 210 -19.99 2.77 -7.56
N MET A 211 -20.86 2.76 -8.58
CA MET A 211 -21.76 3.87 -8.90
C MET A 211 -22.66 4.26 -7.72
N LEU A 212 -23.30 3.28 -7.08
CA LEU A 212 -24.21 3.50 -5.95
C LEU A 212 -23.47 4.06 -4.73
N SER A 213 -22.26 3.57 -4.46
CA SER A 213 -21.42 4.05 -3.37
C SER A 213 -21.03 5.52 -3.57
N LEU A 214 -20.67 5.90 -4.81
CA LEU A 214 -20.37 7.30 -5.13
C LEU A 214 -21.60 8.20 -5.00
N LYS A 215 -22.75 7.79 -5.57
CA LYS A 215 -24.01 8.55 -5.44
C LYS A 215 -24.38 8.82 -3.99
N LYS A 216 -24.26 7.81 -3.13
CA LYS A 216 -24.57 7.92 -1.70
C LYS A 216 -23.68 8.95 -1.01
N VAL A 217 -22.37 8.93 -1.26
CA VAL A 217 -21.43 9.85 -0.61
C VAL A 217 -21.56 11.29 -1.14
N CYS A 218 -22.03 11.45 -2.38
CA CYS A 218 -22.19 12.74 -3.04
C CYS A 218 -23.60 13.34 -2.91
N GLU A 219 -24.50 12.75 -2.12
CA GLU A 219 -25.87 13.22 -1.99
C GLU A 219 -25.92 14.70 -1.53
N GLY A 220 -26.67 15.52 -2.26
CA GLY A 220 -26.80 16.96 -2.01
C GLY A 220 -25.61 17.83 -2.43
N LYS A 221 -24.54 17.24 -2.99
CA LYS A 221 -23.37 17.99 -3.47
C LYS A 221 -23.59 18.50 -4.89
N LYS A 222 -23.11 19.72 -5.16
CA LYS A 222 -23.18 20.38 -6.46
C LYS A 222 -21.85 20.36 -7.21
N ARG A 223 -20.73 20.23 -6.49
CA ARG A 223 -19.40 20.20 -7.06
C ARG A 223 -18.59 19.08 -6.42
N VAL A 224 -18.27 18.05 -7.18
CA VAL A 224 -17.53 16.88 -6.71
C VAL A 224 -16.28 16.68 -7.55
N LEU A 225 -15.12 16.73 -6.92
CA LEU A 225 -13.90 16.19 -7.52
C LEU A 225 -13.80 14.72 -7.13
N PHE A 226 -14.00 13.83 -8.09
CA PHE A 226 -13.89 12.39 -7.87
C PHE A 226 -12.51 11.90 -8.30
N ILE A 227 -11.79 11.22 -7.42
CA ILE A 227 -10.47 10.64 -7.68
C ILE A 227 -10.58 9.12 -7.57
N GLY A 228 -10.71 8.45 -8.72
CA GLY A 228 -10.70 6.99 -8.83
C GLY A 228 -9.28 6.45 -8.95
N ILE A 229 -8.96 5.44 -8.15
CA ILE A 229 -7.61 4.86 -8.07
C ILE A 229 -7.67 3.40 -8.51
N SER A 230 -6.98 3.08 -9.61
CA SER A 230 -6.80 1.71 -10.09
C SER A 230 -5.40 1.55 -10.66
N CYS A 231 -4.48 0.97 -9.89
CA CYS A 231 -3.07 0.83 -10.29
C CYS A 231 -2.92 0.20 -11.69
N GLY A 232 -3.72 -0.85 -11.96
CA GLY A 232 -3.69 -1.58 -13.22
C GLY A 232 -4.65 -1.06 -14.30
N LEU A 233 -5.42 0.01 -14.06
CA LEU A 233 -6.49 0.48 -14.95
C LEU A 233 -7.47 -0.64 -15.33
N SER A 234 -7.97 -1.36 -14.31
CA SER A 234 -8.68 -2.62 -14.51
C SER A 234 -9.89 -2.87 -13.61
N ALA A 235 -10.08 -2.11 -12.53
CA ALA A 235 -11.11 -2.38 -11.52
C ALA A 235 -12.53 -1.93 -11.96
N PRO A 236 -13.51 -2.84 -12.18
CA PRO A 236 -14.88 -2.47 -12.53
C PRO A 236 -15.55 -1.49 -11.58
N PHE A 237 -15.35 -1.66 -10.27
CA PHE A 237 -15.89 -0.76 -9.25
C PHE A 237 -15.53 0.71 -9.54
N VAL A 238 -14.26 0.97 -9.88
CA VAL A 238 -13.78 2.32 -10.23
C VAL A 238 -14.26 2.74 -11.62
N ALA A 239 -14.31 1.82 -12.59
CA ALA A 239 -14.82 2.10 -13.93
C ALA A 239 -16.28 2.59 -13.90
N GLY A 240 -17.14 1.95 -13.10
CA GLY A 240 -18.53 2.38 -12.92
C GLY A 240 -18.65 3.78 -12.33
N GLN A 241 -17.80 4.11 -11.34
CA GLN A 241 -17.77 5.45 -10.75
C GLN A 241 -17.33 6.52 -11.75
N LEU A 242 -16.29 6.24 -12.53
CA LEU A 242 -15.82 7.13 -13.58
C LEU A 242 -16.87 7.32 -14.67
N ASP A 243 -17.51 6.24 -15.12
CA ASP A 243 -18.59 6.31 -16.10
C ASP A 243 -19.75 7.18 -15.61
N LEU A 244 -20.15 7.03 -14.34
CA LEU A 244 -21.14 7.91 -13.71
C LEU A 244 -20.70 9.38 -13.74
N CYS A 245 -19.45 9.67 -13.37
CA CYS A 245 -18.92 11.04 -13.41
C CYS A 245 -18.98 11.63 -14.82
N LEU A 246 -18.62 10.84 -15.83
CA LEU A 246 -18.61 11.25 -17.23
C LEU A 246 -20.00 11.50 -17.80
N GLN A 247 -21.04 10.86 -17.24
CA GLN A 247 -22.44 11.10 -17.61
C GLN A 247 -23.04 12.35 -16.94
N HIS A 248 -22.41 12.86 -15.88
CA HIS A 248 -22.89 13.97 -15.07
C HIS A 248 -21.82 15.07 -14.86
N PRO A 249 -21.25 15.64 -15.95
CA PRO A 249 -20.17 16.63 -15.86
C PRO A 249 -20.59 17.94 -15.17
N GLU A 250 -21.89 18.19 -15.00
CA GLU A 250 -22.44 19.32 -14.25
C GLU A 250 -22.18 19.23 -12.74
N VAL A 251 -21.94 18.03 -12.22
CA VAL A 251 -21.62 17.80 -10.80
C VAL A 251 -20.19 17.32 -10.62
N TYR A 252 -19.72 16.39 -11.46
CA TYR A 252 -18.48 15.66 -11.25
C TYR A 252 -17.34 16.13 -12.14
N THR A 253 -16.16 16.24 -11.56
CA THR A 253 -14.88 16.30 -12.28
C THR A 253 -14.11 15.01 -11.99
N PRO A 254 -14.00 14.07 -12.95
CA PRO A 254 -13.31 12.81 -12.73
C PRO A 254 -11.79 12.94 -12.90
N VAL A 255 -11.06 12.36 -11.95
CA VAL A 255 -9.61 12.14 -11.95
C VAL A 255 -9.39 10.64 -11.84
N LEU A 256 -8.52 10.09 -12.69
CA LEU A 256 -8.08 8.69 -12.61
C LEU A 256 -6.59 8.64 -12.31
N ILE A 257 -6.23 7.92 -11.24
CA ILE A 257 -4.86 7.58 -10.89
C ILE A 257 -4.62 6.10 -11.18
N GLY A 258 -3.59 5.81 -11.97
CA GLY A 258 -3.13 4.45 -12.27
C GLY A 258 -1.67 4.45 -12.70
N PHE A 259 -1.10 3.31 -13.10
CA PHE A 259 0.32 3.22 -13.45
C PHE A 259 0.60 2.43 -14.74
N ASN A 260 -0.44 2.21 -15.53
CA ASN A 260 -0.33 1.71 -16.89
C ASN A 260 -0.55 2.85 -17.89
N PRO A 261 0.13 2.83 -19.05
CA PRO A 261 -0.28 3.60 -20.21
C PRO A 261 -1.77 3.38 -20.52
N ALA A 262 -2.45 4.42 -21.01
CA ALA A 262 -3.89 4.38 -21.25
C ALA A 262 -4.33 3.26 -22.22
N HIS A 263 -3.51 2.98 -23.24
CA HIS A 263 -3.75 1.90 -24.21
C HIS A 263 -3.62 0.50 -23.61
N GLN A 264 -3.07 0.37 -22.40
CA GLN A 264 -2.94 -0.89 -21.66
C GLN A 264 -4.07 -1.07 -20.62
N ALA A 265 -5.03 -0.14 -20.56
CA ALA A 265 -6.23 -0.32 -19.74
C ALA A 265 -7.01 -1.55 -20.18
N ARG A 266 -7.73 -2.18 -19.25
CA ARG A 266 -8.42 -3.45 -19.53
C ARG A 266 -9.56 -3.26 -20.54
N ASP A 267 -9.45 -3.92 -21.69
CA ASP A 267 -10.44 -3.85 -22.78
C ASP A 267 -11.38 -5.07 -22.84
N GLU A 268 -11.46 -5.84 -21.75
CA GLU A 268 -12.41 -6.94 -21.65
C GLU A 268 -13.78 -6.44 -21.17
N PRO A 269 -14.89 -7.05 -21.64
CA PRO A 269 -16.23 -6.71 -21.20
C PRO A 269 -16.39 -6.78 -19.67
N ILE A 270 -17.02 -5.76 -19.10
CA ILE A 270 -17.40 -5.76 -17.69
C ILE A 270 -18.85 -6.27 -17.61
N PRO A 271 -19.13 -7.36 -16.85
CA PRO A 271 -20.48 -7.88 -16.72
C PRO A 271 -21.49 -6.80 -16.29
N GLY A 272 -22.61 -6.70 -17.01
CA GLY A 272 -23.65 -5.72 -16.74
C GLY A 272 -23.38 -4.30 -17.27
N CYS A 273 -22.25 -4.07 -17.94
CA CYS A 273 -21.91 -2.77 -18.54
C CYS A 273 -21.85 -2.84 -20.07
N THR A 274 -22.08 -1.70 -20.72
CA THR A 274 -21.90 -1.52 -22.17
C THR A 274 -20.52 -0.97 -22.53
N PHE A 275 -19.61 -0.88 -21.55
CA PHE A 275 -18.28 -0.29 -21.69
C PHE A 275 -17.22 -1.18 -21.03
N THR A 276 -15.99 -1.08 -21.53
CA THR A 276 -14.79 -1.64 -20.90
C THR A 276 -14.09 -0.58 -20.04
N PHE A 277 -13.10 -0.96 -19.23
CA PHE A 277 -12.28 0.02 -18.52
C PHE A 277 -11.52 0.90 -19.53
N HIS A 278 -11.03 0.28 -20.61
CA HIS A 278 -10.37 0.99 -21.72
C HIS A 278 -11.28 2.06 -22.34
N ASN A 279 -12.54 1.75 -22.65
CA ASN A 279 -13.46 2.76 -23.20
C ASN A 279 -13.69 3.94 -22.24
N VAL A 280 -13.71 3.71 -20.93
CA VAL A 280 -13.81 4.79 -19.93
C VAL A 280 -12.55 5.66 -19.96
N VAL A 281 -11.37 5.06 -20.06
CA VAL A 281 -10.09 5.78 -20.15
C VAL A 281 -10.03 6.61 -21.44
N GLU A 282 -10.43 6.06 -22.59
CA GLU A 282 -10.48 6.80 -23.86
C GLU A 282 -11.37 8.05 -23.77
N ARG A 283 -12.56 7.91 -23.17
CA ARG A 283 -13.47 9.04 -22.94
C ARG A 283 -12.84 10.10 -22.03
N MET A 284 -12.12 9.69 -20.99
CA MET A 284 -11.39 10.62 -20.11
C MET A 284 -10.27 11.34 -20.85
N GLN A 285 -9.51 10.64 -21.71
CA GLN A 285 -8.44 11.24 -22.51
C GLN A 285 -8.96 12.28 -23.51
N GLU A 286 -10.15 12.06 -24.06
CA GLU A 286 -10.77 13.08 -24.93
C GLU A 286 -11.15 14.32 -24.12
N LEU A 287 -11.79 14.14 -22.96
CA LEU A 287 -12.21 15.25 -22.10
C LEU A 287 -11.05 15.98 -21.43
N SER A 288 -9.89 15.34 -21.25
CA SER A 288 -8.71 15.99 -20.67
C SER A 288 -8.15 17.09 -21.57
N LYS A 289 -8.35 17.02 -22.89
CA LYS A 289 -8.01 18.11 -23.84
C LYS A 289 -8.74 19.42 -23.54
N SER A 290 -9.88 19.33 -22.86
CA SER A 290 -10.72 20.46 -22.44
C SER A 290 -10.71 20.69 -20.93
N GLN A 291 -9.80 20.05 -20.19
CA GLN A 291 -9.70 20.11 -18.71
C GLN A 291 -11.01 19.77 -17.97
N MET A 292 -11.79 18.85 -18.55
CA MET A 292 -13.04 18.34 -17.98
C MET A 292 -12.86 17.00 -17.25
N ALA A 293 -11.75 16.30 -17.50
CA ALA A 293 -11.32 15.08 -16.82
C ALA A 293 -9.79 15.05 -16.72
N PHE A 294 -9.22 14.31 -15.78
CA PHE A 294 -7.77 14.23 -15.58
C PHE A 294 -7.30 12.79 -15.47
N LEU A 295 -6.19 12.48 -16.13
CA LEU A 295 -5.54 11.16 -16.06
C LEU A 295 -4.12 11.34 -15.55
N ILE A 296 -3.83 10.82 -14.36
CA ILE A 296 -2.50 10.80 -13.75
C ILE A 296 -2.03 9.34 -13.79
N ASN A 297 -1.36 8.96 -14.88
CA ASN A 297 -0.94 7.58 -15.11
C ASN A 297 0.56 7.39 -15.41
N PRO A 298 1.47 7.91 -14.57
CA PRO A 298 2.90 7.67 -14.72
C PRO A 298 3.21 6.17 -14.61
N SER A 299 4.03 5.65 -15.51
CA SER A 299 4.54 4.29 -15.41
C SER A 299 5.63 4.23 -14.34
N VAL A 300 5.38 3.47 -13.28
CA VAL A 300 6.34 3.28 -12.18
C VAL A 300 7.21 2.04 -12.38
N GLY A 301 7.01 1.30 -13.47
CA GLY A 301 7.64 0.02 -13.77
C GLY A 301 7.00 -1.16 -13.02
N PRO A 302 7.34 -2.41 -13.39
CA PRO A 302 6.79 -3.62 -12.81
C PRO A 302 7.05 -3.73 -11.30
N GLU A 303 6.18 -4.45 -10.60
CA GLU A 303 6.31 -4.68 -9.16
C GLU A 303 7.42 -5.69 -8.85
N ALA A 304 8.05 -5.57 -7.67
CA ALA A 304 9.09 -6.51 -7.24
C ALA A 304 8.59 -7.96 -7.20
N ILE A 305 7.33 -8.15 -6.77
CA ILE A 305 6.55 -9.36 -6.98
C ILE A 305 5.45 -9.01 -7.97
N SER A 306 5.45 -9.67 -9.12
CA SER A 306 4.60 -9.33 -10.28
C SER A 306 3.13 -9.20 -9.87
N GLY A 307 2.53 -8.05 -10.15
CA GLY A 307 1.13 -7.77 -9.82
C GLY A 307 0.83 -7.38 -8.36
N SER A 308 1.85 -7.23 -7.51
CA SER A 308 1.72 -6.78 -6.10
C SER A 308 1.51 -5.28 -6.00
N SER A 309 0.37 -4.79 -6.51
CA SER A 309 0.08 -3.35 -6.60
C SER A 309 0.06 -2.60 -5.25
N ARG A 310 0.08 -3.31 -4.13
CA ARG A 310 0.23 -2.75 -2.78
C ARG A 310 1.60 -2.10 -2.56
N MET A 311 2.62 -2.50 -3.33
CA MET A 311 4.01 -2.08 -3.20
C MET A 311 4.23 -0.73 -3.93
N LYS A 312 4.86 -0.71 -5.11
CA LYS A 312 5.19 0.52 -5.83
C LYS A 312 3.93 1.30 -6.21
N GLY A 313 2.91 0.63 -6.76
CA GLY A 313 1.64 1.28 -7.11
C GLY A 313 0.98 1.95 -5.90
N GLY A 314 0.96 1.27 -4.75
CA GLY A 314 0.45 1.84 -3.50
C GLY A 314 1.30 3.01 -2.98
N SER A 315 2.64 2.89 -3.02
CA SER A 315 3.55 3.97 -2.61
C SER A 315 3.40 5.19 -3.51
N ALA A 316 3.39 5.01 -4.83
CA ALA A 316 3.19 6.08 -5.81
C ALA A 316 1.81 6.74 -5.66
N THR A 317 0.76 5.95 -5.40
CA THR A 317 -0.59 6.48 -5.10
C THR A 317 -0.56 7.41 -3.90
N LYS A 318 0.06 6.98 -2.79
CA LYS A 318 0.20 7.78 -1.57
C LYS A 318 0.94 9.09 -1.88
N ILE A 319 2.09 9.00 -2.55
CA ILE A 319 2.93 10.15 -2.92
C ILE A 319 2.12 11.16 -3.76
N LEU A 320 1.52 10.72 -4.87
CA LEU A 320 0.78 11.60 -5.78
C LEU A 320 -0.36 12.34 -5.07
N LEU A 321 -1.17 11.61 -4.29
CA LEU A 321 -2.28 12.20 -3.55
C LEU A 321 -1.79 13.19 -2.49
N GLU A 322 -0.78 12.84 -1.70
CA GLU A 322 -0.23 13.72 -0.68
C GLU A 322 0.36 14.99 -1.26
N VAL A 323 1.07 14.91 -2.39
CA VAL A 323 1.61 16.08 -3.07
C VAL A 323 0.47 17.00 -3.53
N ILE A 324 -0.53 16.46 -4.25
CA ILE A 324 -1.68 17.22 -4.76
C ILE A 324 -2.41 17.93 -3.61
N MET A 325 -2.76 17.18 -2.57
CA MET A 325 -3.51 17.74 -1.44
C MET A 325 -2.65 18.75 -0.65
N SER A 326 -1.36 18.48 -0.44
CA SER A 326 -0.48 19.39 0.31
C SER A 326 -0.35 20.75 -0.37
N VAL A 327 -0.10 20.78 -1.69
CA VAL A 327 0.03 22.06 -2.39
C VAL A 327 -1.31 22.80 -2.50
N ALA A 328 -2.42 22.08 -2.63
CA ALA A 328 -3.76 22.68 -2.64
C ALA A 328 -4.12 23.32 -1.29
N HIS A 329 -3.80 22.65 -0.17
CA HIS A 329 -3.98 23.22 1.17
C HIS A 329 -3.07 24.43 1.41
N ALA A 330 -1.81 24.36 0.95
CA ALA A 330 -0.89 25.50 1.05
C ALA A 330 -1.38 26.70 0.23
N ALA A 331 -1.99 26.47 -0.93
CA ALA A 331 -2.59 27.53 -1.73
C ALA A 331 -3.84 28.13 -1.05
N ALA A 332 -4.73 27.28 -0.55
CA ALA A 332 -5.98 27.71 0.10
C ALA A 332 -5.75 28.47 1.42
N PHE A 333 -4.85 27.99 2.28
CA PHE A 333 -4.74 28.48 3.66
C PHE A 333 -3.45 29.25 3.95
N SER A 334 -2.40 29.03 3.16
CA SER A 334 -1.09 29.65 3.33
C SER A 334 -0.73 30.64 2.22
N LYS A 335 -1.63 30.84 1.24
CA LYS A 335 -1.42 31.70 0.06
C LYS A 335 -0.16 31.40 -0.74
N THR A 336 0.32 30.15 -0.68
CA THR A 336 1.48 29.69 -1.45
C THR A 336 0.99 29.21 -2.82
N PRO A 337 1.43 29.79 -3.94
CA PRO A 337 0.89 29.44 -5.26
C PRO A 337 1.24 27.99 -5.64
N ILE A 338 0.31 27.32 -6.32
CA ILE A 338 0.54 26.01 -6.93
C ILE A 338 1.49 26.21 -8.11
N THR A 339 2.65 25.56 -8.09
CA THR A 339 3.67 25.68 -9.13
C THR A 339 4.31 24.32 -9.42
N SER A 340 4.81 24.13 -10.65
CA SER A 340 5.53 22.91 -11.05
C SER A 340 6.74 22.68 -10.13
N LYS A 341 7.47 23.76 -9.80
CA LYS A 341 8.57 23.71 -8.82
C LYS A 341 8.12 23.18 -7.45
N GLY A 342 6.95 23.61 -6.96
CA GLY A 342 6.39 23.13 -5.69
C GLY A 342 6.07 21.63 -5.75
N ILE A 343 5.39 21.17 -6.81
CA ILE A 343 5.11 19.74 -7.03
C ILE A 343 6.41 18.92 -7.04
N LEU A 344 7.39 19.33 -7.86
CA LEU A 344 8.69 18.64 -7.98
C LEU A 344 9.46 18.62 -6.65
N GLN A 345 9.38 19.67 -5.84
CA GLN A 345 10.00 19.69 -4.51
C GLN A 345 9.39 18.63 -3.58
N HIS A 346 8.06 18.48 -3.58
CA HIS A 346 7.39 17.43 -2.79
C HIS A 346 7.71 16.02 -3.30
N LEU A 347 7.77 15.83 -4.63
CA LEU A 347 8.18 14.54 -5.22
C LEU A 347 9.62 14.18 -4.81
N LYS A 348 10.56 15.12 -4.88
CA LYS A 348 11.95 14.93 -4.41
C LYS A 348 12.05 14.69 -2.91
N ALA A 349 11.18 15.29 -2.10
CA ALA A 349 11.11 15.00 -0.66
C ALA A 349 10.64 13.56 -0.40
N SER A 350 9.78 13.02 -1.26
CA SER A 350 9.34 11.62 -1.22
C SER A 350 10.47 10.68 -1.66
N GLU A 351 11.24 11.03 -2.69
CA GLU A 351 12.44 10.29 -3.10
C GLU A 351 13.47 10.22 -1.95
N LYS A 352 13.76 11.36 -1.32
CA LYS A 352 14.64 11.41 -0.13
C LYS A 352 14.14 10.55 1.04
N THR A 353 12.82 10.35 1.13
CA THR A 353 12.23 9.47 2.15
C THR A 353 12.60 8.01 1.91
N LEU A 354 12.70 7.57 0.65
CA LEU A 354 13.21 6.25 0.30
C LEU A 354 14.67 6.14 0.72
N ASP A 355 15.51 7.13 0.41
CA ASP A 355 16.93 7.13 0.79
C ASP A 355 17.14 7.02 2.30
N ILE A 356 16.41 7.84 3.08
CA ILE A 356 16.46 7.80 4.54
C ILE A 356 15.99 6.43 5.06
N THR A 357 14.92 5.89 4.50
CA THR A 357 14.38 4.60 4.95
C THR A 357 15.37 3.47 4.65
N TYR A 358 15.87 3.39 3.42
CA TYR A 358 16.77 2.33 2.98
C TYR A 358 18.22 2.51 3.44
N SER A 359 18.59 3.66 4.01
CA SER A 359 19.80 3.77 4.84
C SER A 359 19.79 2.80 6.02
N GLN A 360 18.61 2.31 6.41
CA GLN A 360 18.42 1.32 7.47
C GLN A 360 18.33 -0.12 6.94
N THR A 361 18.87 -0.41 5.75
CA THR A 361 18.79 -1.73 5.09
C THR A 361 19.17 -2.89 6.01
N GLU A 362 20.22 -2.77 6.83
CA GLU A 362 20.60 -3.82 7.79
C GLU A 362 19.51 -4.08 8.83
N GLY A 363 18.92 -3.03 9.39
CA GLY A 363 17.81 -3.12 10.34
C GLY A 363 16.57 -3.75 9.72
N ILE A 364 16.20 -3.32 8.50
CA ILE A 364 15.07 -3.89 7.75
C ILE A 364 15.32 -5.38 7.47
N SER A 365 16.55 -5.74 7.08
CA SER A 365 16.95 -7.13 6.81
C SER A 365 16.77 -8.01 8.06
N GLY A 366 17.15 -7.50 9.24
CA GLY A 366 16.94 -8.20 10.51
C GLY A 366 15.46 -8.41 10.84
N LEU A 367 14.60 -7.43 10.54
CA LEU A 367 13.15 -7.58 10.72
C LEU A 367 12.54 -8.59 9.73
N VAL A 368 12.98 -8.58 8.46
CA VAL A 368 12.60 -9.58 7.44
C VAL A 368 12.98 -10.97 7.91
N GLU A 369 14.19 -11.15 8.44
CA GLU A 369 14.66 -12.44 8.93
C GLU A 369 13.85 -12.93 10.15
N ALA A 370 13.60 -12.06 11.13
CA ALA A 370 12.82 -12.38 12.32
C ALA A 370 11.39 -12.80 11.96
N ALA A 371 10.70 -11.98 11.17
CA ALA A 371 9.35 -12.28 10.68
C ALA A 371 9.32 -13.58 9.84
N GLY A 372 10.28 -13.75 8.93
CA GLY A 372 10.40 -14.97 8.12
C GLY A 372 10.63 -16.23 8.95
N LYS A 373 11.43 -16.16 10.02
CA LYS A 373 11.60 -17.27 10.98
C LYS A 373 10.29 -17.62 11.68
N SER A 374 9.54 -16.63 12.18
CA SER A 374 8.23 -16.86 12.79
C SER A 374 7.27 -17.55 11.82
N LEU A 375 7.12 -17.00 10.61
CA LEU A 375 6.18 -17.55 9.63
C LEU A 375 6.55 -18.95 9.16
N ARG A 376 7.84 -19.26 8.98
CA ARG A 376 8.30 -20.62 8.64
C ARG A 376 7.97 -21.65 9.72
N CYS A 377 7.97 -21.24 10.98
CA CYS A 377 7.59 -22.08 12.11
C CYS A 377 6.07 -22.20 12.30
N GLY A 378 5.25 -21.65 11.38
CA GLY A 378 3.79 -21.62 11.52
C GLY A 378 3.32 -20.71 12.66
N ARG A 379 4.11 -19.68 12.98
CA ARG A 379 3.84 -18.69 14.04
C ARG A 379 3.51 -17.34 13.43
N ARG A 380 3.10 -16.40 14.29
CA ARG A 380 2.55 -15.12 13.85
C ARG A 380 3.54 -13.97 13.94
N VAL A 381 3.21 -12.90 13.22
CA VAL A 381 3.81 -11.57 13.33
C VAL A 381 2.72 -10.57 13.72
N CYS A 382 2.97 -9.75 14.74
CA CYS A 382 2.02 -8.74 15.19
C CYS A 382 2.64 -7.33 15.13
N TYR A 383 1.95 -6.40 14.48
CA TYR A 383 2.30 -4.98 14.46
C TYR A 383 1.49 -4.25 15.52
N LEU A 384 2.14 -3.65 16.50
CA LEU A 384 1.53 -2.79 17.50
C LEU A 384 1.92 -1.34 17.19
N GLY A 385 0.99 -0.57 16.64
CA GLY A 385 1.27 0.78 16.17
C GLY A 385 0.61 1.87 16.99
N TRP A 386 1.25 3.03 17.00
CA TRP A 386 0.72 4.31 17.49
C TRP A 386 0.59 5.32 16.35
N GLY A 387 -0.35 6.26 16.50
CA GLY A 387 -0.62 7.31 15.52
C GLY A 387 -0.99 6.79 14.13
N SER A 388 -0.77 7.62 13.11
CA SER A 388 -1.06 7.24 11.72
C SER A 388 -0.16 6.13 11.15
N PRO A 389 1.12 5.94 11.55
CA PRO A 389 1.90 4.76 11.16
C PRO A 389 1.24 3.43 11.51
N ALA A 390 0.42 3.38 12.57
CA ALA A 390 -0.33 2.19 12.94
C ALA A 390 -1.32 1.72 11.86
N VAL A 391 -1.92 2.66 11.13
CA VAL A 391 -2.85 2.36 10.04
C VAL A 391 -2.13 1.66 8.89
N LEU A 392 -0.87 2.00 8.62
CA LEU A 392 -0.06 1.30 7.62
C LEU A 392 0.20 -0.15 8.03
N GLY A 393 0.27 -0.44 9.34
CA GLY A 393 0.29 -1.80 9.89
C GLY A 393 -0.97 -2.60 9.53
N LEU A 394 -2.16 -2.00 9.62
CA LEU A 394 -3.41 -2.63 9.20
C LEU A 394 -3.43 -2.87 7.69
N ILE A 395 -3.02 -1.87 6.91
CA ILE A 395 -2.99 -1.96 5.44
C ILE A 395 -2.07 -3.08 4.98
N ASP A 396 -0.85 -3.15 5.50
CA ASP A 396 0.11 -4.18 5.12
C ASP A 396 -0.37 -5.60 5.50
N ALA A 397 -0.87 -5.78 6.73
CA ALA A 397 -1.40 -7.06 7.20
C ALA A 397 -2.57 -7.57 6.34
N SER A 398 -3.51 -6.69 5.99
CA SER A 398 -4.71 -7.04 5.21
C SER A 398 -4.42 -7.60 3.81
N GLU A 399 -3.23 -7.30 3.26
CA GLU A 399 -2.82 -7.71 1.93
C GLU A 399 -2.04 -9.04 1.91
N CYS A 400 -1.64 -9.55 3.08
CA CYS A 400 -0.89 -10.81 3.15
C CYS A 400 -1.73 -12.00 2.70
N ASN A 401 -3.03 -12.00 3.02
CA ASN A 401 -3.96 -13.06 2.64
C ASN A 401 -4.11 -13.21 1.11
N PRO A 402 -4.58 -12.19 0.37
CA PRO A 402 -4.79 -12.33 -1.08
C PRO A 402 -3.48 -12.54 -1.85
N THR A 403 -2.36 -11.96 -1.37
CA THR A 403 -1.07 -11.99 -2.05
C THR A 403 -0.32 -13.32 -1.87
N PHE A 404 -0.32 -13.88 -0.66
CA PHE A 404 0.52 -15.03 -0.30
C PHE A 404 -0.28 -16.26 0.14
N GLY A 405 -1.61 -16.21 0.05
CA GLY A 405 -2.48 -17.26 0.59
C GLY A 405 -2.34 -17.42 2.10
N ALA A 406 -1.96 -16.34 2.79
CA ALA A 406 -1.70 -16.34 4.23
C ALA A 406 -3.00 -16.41 5.04
N ALA A 407 -2.95 -17.03 6.21
CA ALA A 407 -4.03 -16.93 7.19
C ALA A 407 -4.11 -15.50 7.74
N PHE A 408 -5.29 -15.05 8.18
CA PHE A 408 -5.40 -13.70 8.74
C PHE A 408 -4.62 -13.56 10.07
N GLU A 409 -4.33 -14.67 10.74
CA GLU A 409 -3.51 -14.72 11.95
C GLU A 409 -1.99 -14.69 11.67
N ASP A 410 -1.55 -14.98 10.45
CA ASP A 410 -0.11 -15.01 10.11
C ASP A 410 0.53 -13.64 10.37
N ILE A 411 -0.11 -12.56 9.91
CA ILE A 411 0.30 -11.17 10.16
C ILE A 411 -0.92 -10.35 10.57
N ARG A 412 -0.87 -9.69 11.73
CA ARG A 412 -1.94 -8.81 12.23
C ARG A 412 -1.44 -7.44 12.65
N GLY A 413 -2.20 -6.40 12.32
CA GLY A 413 -1.98 -5.04 12.81
C GLY A 413 -2.93 -4.65 13.93
N PHE A 414 -2.44 -3.86 14.88
CA PHE A 414 -3.20 -3.30 15.99
C PHE A 414 -2.87 -1.82 16.17
N VAL A 415 -3.89 -1.02 16.47
CA VAL A 415 -3.84 0.44 16.58
C VAL A 415 -4.17 0.85 18.01
N ASN A 416 -3.33 1.70 18.59
CA ASN A 416 -3.61 2.30 19.89
C ASN A 416 -4.94 3.09 19.83
N GLY A 417 -5.88 2.79 20.73
CA GLY A 417 -7.23 3.38 20.71
C GLY A 417 -8.22 2.77 19.71
N GLY A 418 -7.81 1.77 18.91
CA GLY A 418 -8.68 1.01 18.01
C GLY A 418 -9.50 1.87 17.05
N TYR A 419 -10.80 1.55 16.90
CA TYR A 419 -11.72 2.26 16.00
C TYR A 419 -11.90 3.75 16.30
N ARG A 420 -11.60 4.20 17.53
CA ARG A 420 -11.64 5.63 17.86
C ARG A 420 -10.54 6.39 17.12
N GLU A 421 -9.34 5.80 17.04
CA GLU A 421 -8.23 6.39 16.30
C GLU A 421 -8.39 6.18 14.79
N LEU A 422 -8.90 5.00 14.38
CA LEU A 422 -9.19 4.72 12.97
C LEU A 422 -10.23 5.71 12.41
N ASN A 423 -11.30 5.98 13.15
CA ASN A 423 -12.34 6.94 12.78
C ASN A 423 -12.90 6.69 11.36
N ASN A 424 -13.21 5.43 11.06
CA ASN A 424 -13.89 5.01 9.83
C ASN A 424 -15.38 5.37 9.84
N SER A 425 -16.01 5.38 8.67
CA SER A 425 -17.36 5.91 8.44
C SER A 425 -18.49 5.06 9.05
N GLU A 426 -18.33 3.74 9.06
CA GLU A 426 -19.30 2.76 9.57
C GLU A 426 -19.16 2.50 11.07
N GLY A 427 -18.15 3.10 11.73
CA GLY A 427 -17.88 2.92 13.15
C GLY A 427 -17.24 1.57 13.49
N PRO A 428 -17.28 1.16 14.78
CA PRO A 428 -16.60 -0.05 15.24
C PRO A 428 -17.14 -1.33 14.58
N LEU A 429 -16.23 -2.15 14.05
CA LEU A 429 -16.56 -3.42 13.38
C LEU A 429 -16.11 -4.66 14.16
N ASN A 430 -15.64 -4.49 15.40
CA ASN A 430 -15.11 -5.57 16.25
C ASN A 430 -16.10 -6.71 16.53
N SER A 431 -17.41 -6.49 16.36
CA SER A 431 -18.43 -7.53 16.50
C SER A 431 -18.52 -8.50 15.32
N LEU A 432 -17.86 -8.19 14.18
CA LEU A 432 -17.94 -9.00 12.97
C LEU A 432 -17.05 -10.25 12.99
N GLY A 433 -16.05 -10.30 13.88
CA GLY A 433 -15.10 -11.41 13.97
C GLY A 433 -13.75 -11.00 14.55
N PRO A 434 -12.90 -11.99 14.92
CA PRO A 434 -11.59 -11.75 15.52
C PRO A 434 -10.64 -10.94 14.62
N GLU A 435 -10.78 -11.02 13.30
CA GLU A 435 -10.02 -10.24 12.32
C GLU A 435 -10.33 -8.73 12.38
N PHE A 436 -11.49 -8.35 12.94
CA PHE A 436 -11.92 -6.97 13.14
C PHE A 436 -11.58 -6.43 14.54
N CYS A 437 -10.96 -7.23 15.40
CA CYS A 437 -10.44 -6.79 16.69
C CYS A 437 -9.04 -6.19 16.52
N ILE A 438 -8.95 -4.86 16.50
CA ILE A 438 -7.74 -4.11 16.10
C ILE A 438 -7.17 -3.23 17.20
N ALA A 439 -7.79 -3.16 18.38
CA ALA A 439 -7.30 -2.34 19.46
C ALA A 439 -6.11 -3.01 20.17
N HIS A 440 -5.24 -2.22 20.82
CA HIS A 440 -4.19 -2.77 21.67
C HIS A 440 -4.75 -3.62 22.82
N GLU A 441 -5.92 -3.25 23.34
CA GLU A 441 -6.67 -4.03 24.32
C GLU A 441 -7.08 -5.39 23.75
N ASP A 442 -7.51 -5.45 22.50
CA ASP A 442 -7.85 -6.70 21.83
C ASP A 442 -6.61 -7.60 21.71
N PHE A 443 -5.47 -7.05 21.30
CA PHE A 443 -4.20 -7.77 21.28
C PHE A 443 -3.86 -8.36 22.66
N VAL A 444 -3.96 -7.52 23.70
CA VAL A 444 -3.68 -7.91 25.08
C VAL A 444 -4.57 -9.05 25.56
N HIS A 445 -5.84 -9.04 25.20
CA HIS A 445 -6.81 -10.03 25.67
C HIS A 445 -6.82 -11.30 24.84
N GLN A 446 -6.65 -11.19 23.52
CA GLN A 446 -6.88 -12.28 22.57
C GLN A 446 -5.59 -12.90 22.05
N VAL A 447 -4.50 -12.13 21.93
CA VAL A 447 -3.27 -12.57 21.26
C VAL A 447 -2.14 -12.80 22.26
N LEU A 448 -1.85 -11.80 23.10
CA LEU A 448 -0.76 -11.80 24.08
C LEU A 448 -0.70 -13.06 24.96
N PRO A 449 -1.83 -13.64 25.47
CA PRO A 449 -1.77 -14.84 26.31
C PRO A 449 -1.22 -16.07 25.58
N SER A 450 -1.31 -16.10 24.24
CA SER A 450 -0.89 -17.22 23.40
C SER A 450 0.47 -17.02 22.71
N LEU A 451 1.13 -15.88 22.94
CA LEU A 451 2.45 -15.60 22.38
C LEU A 451 3.53 -16.46 23.07
N ASN A 452 4.54 -16.84 22.29
CA ASN A 452 5.78 -17.46 22.75
C ASN A 452 6.99 -16.91 21.96
N ASP A 453 8.20 -17.36 22.28
CA ASP A 453 9.46 -16.88 21.68
C ASP A 453 9.58 -17.08 20.16
N GLN A 454 8.71 -17.88 19.55
CA GLN A 454 8.68 -18.05 18.09
C GLN A 454 7.76 -17.03 17.38
N ASP A 455 6.92 -16.29 18.11
CA ASP A 455 6.09 -15.21 17.55
C ASP A 455 6.87 -13.90 17.52
N THR A 456 6.77 -13.14 16.43
CA THR A 456 7.41 -11.81 16.29
C THR A 456 6.42 -10.71 16.67
N VAL A 457 6.85 -9.74 17.48
CA VAL A 457 6.08 -8.51 17.72
C VAL A 457 6.90 -7.29 17.33
N LEU A 458 6.31 -6.41 16.54
CA LEU A 458 6.92 -5.16 16.07
C LEU A 458 6.15 -3.95 16.62
N LEU A 459 6.82 -3.13 17.43
CA LEU A 459 6.31 -1.83 17.87
C LEU A 459 6.56 -0.79 16.78
N ILE A 460 5.57 0.05 16.45
CA ILE A 460 5.69 1.09 15.43
C ILE A 460 5.23 2.42 16.01
N TYR A 461 6.16 3.34 16.21
CA TYR A 461 5.85 4.61 16.88
C TYR A 461 6.86 5.71 16.52
N THR A 462 6.55 6.91 16.97
CA THR A 462 7.28 8.14 16.67
C THR A 462 7.69 8.84 17.97
N HIS A 463 8.61 9.79 17.87
CA HIS A 463 8.98 10.65 19.01
C HIS A 463 7.80 11.48 19.55
N SER A 464 6.76 11.67 18.75
CA SER A 464 5.55 12.45 19.11
C SER A 464 4.50 11.64 19.88
N ASP A 465 4.66 10.33 19.97
CA ASP A 465 3.75 9.45 20.70
C ASP A 465 4.05 9.43 22.21
N ASP A 466 3.08 8.96 23.01
CA ASP A 466 3.30 8.73 24.43
C ASP A 466 4.21 7.50 24.65
N VAL A 467 5.51 7.75 24.73
CA VAL A 467 6.56 6.75 24.94
C VAL A 467 6.35 5.96 26.25
N SER A 468 5.62 6.50 27.24
CA SER A 468 5.26 5.78 28.47
C SER A 468 4.32 4.60 28.18
N GLU A 469 3.32 4.82 27.32
CA GLU A 469 2.40 3.76 26.89
C GLU A 469 3.11 2.71 26.02
N VAL A 470 4.01 3.15 25.13
CA VAL A 470 4.86 2.24 24.35
C VAL A 470 5.68 1.35 25.29
N MET A 471 6.32 1.93 26.30
CA MET A 471 7.13 1.19 27.28
C MET A 471 6.29 0.19 28.08
N LYS A 472 5.07 0.56 28.49
CA LYS A 472 4.16 -0.36 29.18
C LYS A 472 3.81 -1.56 28.30
N MET A 473 3.47 -1.32 27.03
CA MET A 473 3.17 -2.40 26.09
C MET A 473 4.41 -3.27 25.84
N ALA A 474 5.58 -2.67 25.62
CA ALA A 474 6.85 -3.38 25.42
C ALA A 474 7.17 -4.33 26.57
N ARG A 475 7.01 -3.89 27.83
CA ARG A 475 7.20 -4.75 29.02
C ARG A 475 6.26 -5.95 29.00
N ARG A 476 4.97 -5.74 28.74
CA ARG A 476 3.97 -6.81 28.71
C ARG A 476 4.24 -7.84 27.62
N VAL A 477 4.67 -7.39 26.44
CA VAL A 477 5.07 -8.29 25.35
C VAL A 477 6.33 -9.06 25.71
N ARG A 478 7.32 -8.39 26.32
CA ARG A 478 8.59 -9.00 26.70
C ARG A 478 8.45 -10.12 27.74
N GLU A 479 7.40 -10.10 28.55
CA GLU A 479 7.04 -11.20 29.45
C GLU A 479 6.64 -12.49 28.72
N LYS A 480 6.29 -12.41 27.42
CA LYS A 480 5.78 -13.54 26.62
C LYS A 480 6.71 -13.96 25.49
N THR A 481 7.39 -13.02 24.87
CA THR A 481 8.31 -13.29 23.76
C THR A 481 9.54 -12.40 23.85
N SER A 482 10.71 -13.01 23.64
CA SER A 482 11.97 -12.31 23.46
C SER A 482 12.15 -11.73 22.05
N ASN A 483 11.32 -12.14 21.09
CA ASN A 483 11.34 -11.73 19.70
C ASN A 483 10.50 -10.46 19.48
N LEU A 484 10.84 -9.43 20.27
CA LEU A 484 10.23 -8.10 20.28
C LEU A 484 11.15 -7.12 19.55
N HIS A 485 10.60 -6.34 18.63
CA HIS A 485 11.33 -5.36 17.82
C HIS A 485 10.62 -4.01 17.80
N ALA A 486 11.31 -2.97 17.36
CA ALA A 486 10.73 -1.64 17.19
C ALA A 486 11.14 -0.98 15.87
N VAL A 487 10.22 -0.24 15.25
CA VAL A 487 10.46 0.81 14.26
C VAL A 487 10.15 2.14 14.93
N TYR A 488 11.16 2.98 15.10
CA TYR A 488 11.06 4.25 15.80
C TYR A 488 11.44 5.42 14.89
N HIS A 489 10.50 6.31 14.62
CA HIS A 489 10.75 7.55 13.87
C HIS A 489 11.14 8.69 14.80
N HIS A 490 12.33 9.24 14.58
CA HIS A 490 12.98 10.21 15.46
C HIS A 490 13.38 11.48 14.69
N VAL A 491 13.31 12.65 15.33
CA VAL A 491 13.79 13.90 14.74
C VAL A 491 15.15 14.29 15.34
N ASP A 492 16.09 14.67 14.48
CA ASP A 492 17.44 15.08 14.89
C ASP A 492 17.39 16.24 15.88
N GLY A 493 18.16 16.13 16.97
CA GLY A 493 18.19 17.12 18.04
C GLY A 493 17.26 16.81 19.21
N ASP A 494 16.31 15.87 19.05
CA ASP A 494 15.65 15.28 20.20
C ASP A 494 16.64 14.39 20.95
N THR A 495 16.78 14.58 22.26
CA THR A 495 17.53 13.63 23.08
C THR A 495 16.65 12.42 23.36
N ALA A 496 17.20 11.22 23.15
CA ALA A 496 16.50 9.99 23.52
C ALA A 496 16.15 10.07 25.01
N THR A 497 14.87 9.89 25.32
CA THR A 497 14.43 9.86 26.72
C THR A 497 14.97 8.59 27.39
N ALA A 498 15.13 8.61 28.72
CA ALA A 498 15.50 7.41 29.48
C ALA A 498 14.52 6.24 29.20
N LEU A 499 13.24 6.55 28.95
CA LEU A 499 12.24 5.56 28.55
C LEU A 499 12.54 4.94 27.18
N GLN A 500 12.98 5.74 26.21
CA GLN A 500 13.37 5.21 24.89
C GLN A 500 14.57 4.27 24.99
N GLU A 501 15.56 4.61 25.81
CA GLU A 501 16.70 3.71 26.06
C GLU A 501 16.25 2.40 26.73
N ASP A 502 15.29 2.47 27.65
CA ASP A 502 14.74 1.28 28.28
C ASP A 502 13.92 0.42 27.30
N ILE A 503 13.17 1.03 26.37
CA ILE A 503 12.50 0.29 25.28
C ILE A 503 13.54 -0.42 24.41
N ASN A 504 14.64 0.25 24.05
CA ASN A 504 15.73 -0.35 23.26
C ASN A 504 16.33 -1.58 23.96
N LYS A 505 16.42 -1.59 25.30
CA LYS A 505 16.91 -2.74 26.08
C LYS A 505 15.91 -3.91 26.12
N LEU A 506 14.61 -3.64 25.97
CA LEU A 506 13.58 -4.69 25.90
C LEU A 506 13.49 -5.33 24.52
N CYS A 507 13.74 -4.53 23.47
CA CYS A 507 13.69 -4.99 22.09
C CYS A 507 14.95 -5.76 21.72
N LEU A 508 14.80 -6.86 20.98
CA LEU A 508 15.90 -7.59 20.37
C LEU A 508 16.61 -6.74 19.31
N SER A 509 15.86 -5.93 18.57
CA SER A 509 16.42 -4.87 17.74
C SER A 509 15.47 -3.67 17.62
N THR A 510 16.04 -2.48 17.42
CA THR A 510 15.30 -1.25 17.15
C THR A 510 15.83 -0.62 15.87
N LEU A 511 14.96 -0.51 14.87
CA LEU A 511 15.19 0.24 13.64
C LEU A 511 14.85 1.70 13.93
N LYS A 512 15.89 2.53 14.12
CA LYS A 512 15.75 3.97 14.35
C LYS A 512 15.87 4.73 13.03
N VAL A 513 14.79 5.32 12.54
CA VAL A 513 14.80 6.21 11.37
C VAL A 513 14.91 7.66 11.83
N SER A 514 16.03 8.31 11.53
CA SER A 514 16.28 9.71 11.89
C SER A 514 15.87 10.68 10.78
N TRP A 515 15.17 11.74 11.15
CA TRP A 515 14.64 12.77 10.27
C TRP A 515 15.23 14.14 10.59
N PRO A 516 15.51 14.97 9.58
CA PRO A 516 16.07 16.31 9.81
C PRO A 516 15.06 17.23 10.50
N SER A 517 15.50 18.00 11.50
CA SER A 517 14.67 18.95 12.26
C SER A 517 14.15 20.14 11.45
N SER A 518 14.69 20.37 10.25
CA SER A 518 14.23 21.43 9.36
C SER A 518 12.94 21.08 8.59
N ALA A 519 12.44 19.84 8.69
CA ALA A 519 11.20 19.44 8.06
C ALA A 519 9.98 19.96 8.83
N SER A 520 8.93 20.41 8.11
CA SER A 520 7.68 20.83 8.75
C SER A 520 6.96 19.63 9.38
N ALA A 521 6.22 19.86 10.48
CA ALA A 521 5.51 18.80 11.18
C ALA A 521 4.54 18.01 10.26
N SER A 522 3.81 18.69 9.38
CA SER A 522 2.93 18.02 8.41
C SER A 522 3.71 17.18 7.38
N SER A 523 4.85 17.68 6.90
CA SER A 523 5.74 16.93 6.02
C SER A 523 6.31 15.70 6.72
N LEU A 524 6.69 15.81 7.99
CA LEU A 524 7.26 14.71 8.77
C LEU A 524 6.28 13.53 8.91
N HIS A 525 5.00 13.80 9.22
CA HIS A 525 4.00 12.74 9.33
C HIS A 525 3.87 11.91 8.04
N MET A 526 3.79 12.59 6.88
CA MET A 526 3.69 11.92 5.57
C MET A 526 4.93 11.08 5.26
N GLN A 527 6.11 11.57 5.65
CA GLN A 527 7.38 10.85 5.50
C GLN A 527 7.46 9.62 6.43
N TRP A 528 7.01 9.72 7.68
CA TRP A 528 6.94 8.59 8.61
C TRP A 528 6.02 7.49 8.08
N GLU A 529 4.84 7.86 7.58
CA GLU A 529 3.90 6.92 7.00
C GLU A 529 4.46 6.23 5.75
N LEU A 530 5.11 6.98 4.84
CA LEU A 530 5.74 6.40 3.65
C LEU A 530 6.88 5.45 4.05
N SER A 531 7.74 5.87 4.98
CA SER A 531 8.83 5.05 5.52
C SER A 531 8.32 3.78 6.19
N THR A 532 7.32 3.89 7.07
CA THR A 532 6.66 2.74 7.70
C THR A 532 6.09 1.80 6.65
N LYS A 533 5.40 2.32 5.62
CA LYS A 533 4.87 1.51 4.52
C LYS A 533 5.97 0.73 3.81
N LEU A 534 7.08 1.36 3.46
CA LEU A 534 8.22 0.72 2.79
C LEU A 534 8.82 -0.39 3.67
N VAL A 535 9.06 -0.10 4.96
CA VAL A 535 9.57 -1.09 5.92
C VAL A 535 8.63 -2.28 6.06
N LEU A 536 7.32 -2.04 6.26
CA LEU A 536 6.36 -3.12 6.43
C LEU A 536 6.16 -3.94 5.15
N ASN A 537 6.12 -3.30 3.99
CA ASN A 537 6.05 -4.01 2.71
C ASN A 537 7.30 -4.87 2.49
N ALA A 538 8.48 -4.40 2.89
CA ALA A 538 9.70 -5.20 2.85
C ALA A 538 9.64 -6.38 3.83
N VAL A 539 9.22 -6.14 5.09
CA VAL A 539 9.10 -7.17 6.13
C VAL A 539 8.09 -8.25 5.72
N SER A 540 6.87 -7.89 5.36
CA SER A 540 5.83 -8.86 5.03
C SER A 540 6.13 -9.61 3.73
N THR A 541 6.62 -8.93 2.69
CA THR A 541 6.98 -9.58 1.42
C THR A 541 8.18 -10.50 1.63
N GLY A 542 9.25 -10.01 2.24
CA GLY A 542 10.46 -10.78 2.50
C GLY A 542 10.18 -11.98 3.41
N ALA A 543 9.35 -11.84 4.44
CA ALA A 543 8.98 -12.95 5.30
C ALA A 543 8.23 -14.05 4.56
N HIS A 544 7.33 -13.71 3.61
CA HIS A 544 6.61 -14.69 2.80
C HIS A 544 7.46 -15.30 1.67
N VAL A 545 8.41 -14.53 1.11
CA VAL A 545 9.46 -15.07 0.24
C VAL A 545 10.27 -16.13 1.00
N LEU A 546 10.71 -15.81 2.21
CA LEU A 546 11.42 -16.71 3.11
C LEU A 546 10.59 -17.91 3.59
N LYS A 547 9.26 -17.79 3.62
CA LYS A 547 8.28 -18.88 3.86
C LYS A 547 8.10 -19.78 2.61
N GLY A 548 8.62 -19.36 1.46
CA GLY A 548 8.54 -20.12 0.21
C GLY A 548 7.20 -20.01 -0.51
N LYS A 549 6.52 -18.86 -0.37
CA LYS A 549 5.24 -18.53 -1.02
C LYS A 549 5.39 -17.89 -2.40
N ILE A 550 6.62 -17.65 -2.84
CA ILE A 550 6.99 -16.99 -4.09
C ILE A 550 7.89 -17.93 -4.89
N TYR A 551 7.68 -17.96 -6.22
CA TYR A 551 8.59 -18.61 -7.18
C TYR A 551 9.09 -17.56 -8.15
N GLN A 552 10.41 -17.46 -8.32
CA GLN A 552 11.05 -16.31 -8.97
C GLN A 552 10.51 -15.01 -8.36
N ASN A 553 9.74 -14.23 -9.12
CA ASN A 553 9.00 -13.06 -8.65
C ASN A 553 7.49 -13.14 -8.91
N TYR A 554 6.92 -14.34 -8.88
CA TYR A 554 5.48 -14.59 -9.05
C TYR A 554 4.84 -15.13 -7.77
N MET A 555 3.59 -14.70 -7.55
CA MET A 555 2.73 -15.19 -6.47
C MET A 555 2.18 -16.58 -6.82
N ILE A 556 2.92 -17.63 -6.46
CA ILE A 556 2.49 -19.01 -6.75
C ILE A 556 1.34 -19.48 -5.84
N ASP A 557 1.15 -18.87 -4.68
CA ASP A 557 0.07 -19.23 -3.74
C ASP A 557 -0.98 -18.11 -3.61
N LEU A 558 -1.23 -17.38 -4.70
CA LEU A 558 -2.26 -16.33 -4.74
C LEU A 558 -3.66 -16.94 -4.57
N GLN A 559 -4.57 -16.17 -3.98
CA GLN A 559 -5.98 -16.53 -3.86
C GLN A 559 -6.77 -16.02 -5.07
N VAL A 560 -7.54 -16.89 -5.74
CA VAL A 560 -8.30 -16.53 -6.94
C VAL A 560 -9.65 -15.92 -6.54
N THR A 561 -9.66 -14.68 -6.08
CA THR A 561 -10.83 -14.08 -5.39
C THR A 561 -11.57 -13.00 -6.19
N ASN A 562 -11.00 -12.56 -7.31
CA ASN A 562 -11.61 -11.65 -8.28
C ASN A 562 -11.14 -11.98 -9.71
N SER A 563 -11.69 -11.27 -10.69
CA SER A 563 -11.43 -11.51 -12.11
C SER A 563 -9.98 -11.21 -12.51
N LYS A 564 -9.35 -10.22 -11.88
CA LYS A 564 -7.93 -9.90 -12.09
C LYS A 564 -7.04 -11.06 -11.65
N LEU A 565 -7.30 -11.64 -10.47
CA LEU A 565 -6.52 -12.74 -9.91
C LEU A 565 -6.77 -14.07 -10.63
N TYR A 566 -7.98 -14.32 -11.14
CA TYR A 566 -8.26 -15.47 -12.02
C TYR A 566 -7.42 -15.45 -13.29
N ARG A 567 -7.34 -14.30 -13.97
CA ARG A 567 -6.49 -14.13 -15.16
C ARG A 567 -5.01 -14.27 -14.82
N ARG A 568 -4.59 -13.70 -13.70
CA ARG A 568 -3.20 -13.82 -13.23
C ARG A 568 -2.83 -15.28 -12.97
N ALA A 569 -3.70 -16.05 -12.33
CA ALA A 569 -3.51 -17.49 -12.12
C ALA A 569 -3.34 -18.23 -13.45
N THR A 570 -4.25 -18.04 -14.41
CA THR A 570 -4.20 -18.70 -15.72
C THR A 570 -2.90 -18.38 -16.49
N ARG A 571 -2.50 -17.10 -16.50
CA ARG A 571 -1.24 -16.66 -17.15
C ARG A 571 -0.01 -17.23 -16.46
N LEU A 572 -0.03 -17.31 -15.13
CA LEU A 572 1.07 -17.91 -14.37
C LEU A 572 1.22 -19.40 -14.70
N LEU A 573 0.10 -20.13 -14.78
CA LEU A 573 0.10 -21.53 -15.21
C LEU A 573 0.65 -21.68 -16.63
N GLN A 574 0.22 -20.84 -17.57
CA GLN A 574 0.72 -20.85 -18.95
C GLN A 574 2.23 -20.59 -19.00
N LYS A 575 2.69 -19.58 -18.26
CA LYS A 575 4.10 -19.19 -18.22
C LYS A 575 5.00 -20.30 -17.67
N LEU A 576 4.60 -20.91 -16.56
CA LEU A 576 5.43 -21.91 -15.87
C LEU A 576 5.34 -23.29 -16.50
N SER A 577 4.19 -23.66 -17.08
CA SER A 577 4.00 -24.99 -17.69
C SER A 577 4.32 -25.03 -19.19
N GLY A 578 4.36 -23.89 -19.87
CA GLY A 578 4.47 -23.81 -21.33
C GLY A 578 3.26 -24.35 -22.08
N ARG A 579 2.13 -24.62 -21.40
CA ARG A 579 0.91 -25.18 -21.99
C ARG A 579 0.00 -24.10 -22.57
N PRO A 580 -0.87 -24.44 -23.55
CA PRO A 580 -1.85 -23.50 -24.09
C PRO A 580 -2.85 -23.01 -23.02
N GLU A 581 -3.32 -21.78 -23.16
CA GLU A 581 -4.26 -21.12 -22.22
C GLU A 581 -5.48 -21.99 -21.90
N ALA A 582 -6.10 -22.61 -22.91
CA ALA A 582 -7.26 -23.49 -22.71
C ALA A 582 -6.97 -24.67 -21.76
N GLN A 583 -5.78 -25.27 -21.82
CA GLN A 583 -5.39 -26.37 -20.93
C GLN A 583 -5.08 -25.86 -19.52
N CYS A 584 -4.47 -24.68 -19.42
CA CYS A 584 -4.22 -24.03 -18.14
C CYS A 584 -5.52 -23.66 -17.44
N GLU A 585 -6.48 -23.10 -18.16
CA GLU A 585 -7.81 -22.78 -17.65
C GLU A 585 -8.58 -24.04 -17.24
N GLU A 586 -8.60 -25.09 -18.08
CA GLU A 586 -9.23 -26.36 -17.72
C GLU A 586 -8.65 -26.93 -16.40
N THR A 587 -7.33 -26.89 -16.24
CA THR A 587 -6.67 -27.42 -15.04
C THR A 587 -6.86 -26.51 -13.82
N LEU A 588 -6.92 -25.19 -14.02
CA LEU A 588 -7.31 -24.24 -12.99
C LEU A 588 -8.71 -24.55 -12.47
N LEU A 589 -9.69 -24.76 -13.37
CA LEU A 589 -11.04 -25.14 -13.00
C LEU A 589 -11.08 -26.48 -12.25
N LYS A 590 -10.31 -27.48 -12.67
CA LYS A 590 -10.19 -28.75 -11.93
C LYS A 590 -9.73 -28.52 -10.49
N ALA A 591 -8.68 -27.72 -10.30
CA ALA A 591 -8.17 -27.37 -8.98
C ALA A 591 -9.15 -26.54 -8.15
N LEU A 592 -9.90 -25.62 -8.77
CA LEU A 592 -10.92 -24.79 -8.14
C LEU A 592 -12.09 -25.62 -7.62
N TYR A 593 -12.63 -26.50 -8.46
CA TYR A 593 -13.78 -27.33 -8.13
C TYR A 593 -13.41 -28.64 -7.41
N ARG A 594 -12.11 -28.93 -7.27
CA ARG A 594 -11.58 -30.17 -6.66
C ARG A 594 -12.09 -31.43 -7.34
N VAL A 595 -12.08 -31.44 -8.67
CA VAL A 595 -12.54 -32.57 -9.49
C VAL A 595 -11.56 -32.85 -10.63
N ASP A 596 -11.27 -34.12 -10.91
CA ASP A 596 -10.40 -34.49 -12.05
C ASP A 596 -11.11 -34.36 -13.41
N LYS A 597 -12.45 -34.32 -13.41
CA LYS A 597 -13.30 -34.17 -14.61
C LYS A 597 -14.30 -33.05 -14.42
N LEU A 598 -14.26 -32.06 -15.31
CA LEU A 598 -15.22 -30.96 -15.31
C LEU A 598 -16.57 -31.44 -15.86
N THR A 599 -17.66 -31.00 -15.24
CA THR A 599 -19.01 -31.23 -15.73
C THR A 599 -19.39 -30.16 -16.76
N PRO A 600 -20.38 -30.42 -17.64
CA PRO A 600 -20.91 -29.40 -18.55
C PRO A 600 -21.35 -28.12 -17.84
N ASP A 601 -21.96 -28.26 -16.65
CA ASP A 601 -22.40 -27.13 -15.82
C ASP A 601 -21.22 -26.25 -15.40
N ILE A 602 -20.08 -26.85 -15.04
CA ILE A 602 -18.87 -26.10 -14.73
C ILE A 602 -18.35 -25.41 -16.01
N THR A 603 -18.14 -26.14 -17.09
CA THR A 603 -17.54 -25.57 -18.32
C THR A 603 -18.38 -24.50 -19.01
N SER A 604 -19.69 -24.46 -18.73
CA SER A 604 -20.62 -23.45 -19.29
C SER A 604 -20.91 -22.29 -18.33
N SER A 605 -20.41 -22.36 -17.09
CA SER A 605 -20.54 -21.27 -16.13
C SER A 605 -19.64 -20.09 -16.52
N ASP A 606 -20.01 -18.89 -16.05
CA ASP A 606 -19.19 -17.71 -16.26
C ASP A 606 -18.05 -17.63 -15.23
N MET A 607 -17.08 -16.75 -15.51
CA MET A 607 -15.95 -16.48 -14.62
C MET A 607 -16.40 -16.03 -13.21
N THR A 608 -17.54 -15.35 -13.09
CA THR A 608 -18.08 -14.89 -11.81
C THR A 608 -18.42 -16.08 -10.91
N ALA A 609 -19.06 -17.11 -11.46
CA ALA A 609 -19.36 -18.35 -10.75
C ALA A 609 -18.08 -19.07 -10.31
N HIS A 610 -17.06 -19.13 -11.18
CA HIS A 610 -15.76 -19.74 -10.85
C HIS A 610 -15.06 -19.03 -9.69
N ILE A 611 -15.02 -17.69 -9.73
CA ILE A 611 -14.45 -16.87 -8.66
C ILE A 611 -15.20 -17.09 -7.34
N LEU A 612 -16.53 -17.23 -7.37
CA LEU A 612 -17.30 -17.46 -6.16
C LEU A 612 -16.92 -18.79 -5.50
N THR A 613 -16.75 -19.86 -6.28
CA THR A 613 -16.25 -21.16 -5.79
C THR A 613 -14.80 -21.06 -5.28
N ALA A 614 -13.97 -20.30 -5.98
CA ALA A 614 -12.55 -20.12 -5.66
C ALA A 614 -12.29 -19.48 -4.29
N ARG A 615 -13.16 -18.58 -3.82
CA ARG A 615 -12.97 -17.82 -2.57
C ARG A 615 -12.75 -18.69 -1.32
N ASN A 616 -13.28 -19.91 -1.32
CA ASN A 616 -13.16 -20.82 -0.18
C ASN A 616 -12.05 -21.88 -0.37
N THR A 617 -11.25 -21.74 -1.42
CA THR A 617 -10.32 -22.77 -1.88
C THR A 617 -8.89 -22.28 -1.84
N THR A 618 -8.03 -22.93 -1.06
CA THR A 618 -6.61 -22.53 -0.90
C THR A 618 -5.67 -23.36 -1.77
N LYS A 619 -4.45 -22.88 -2.04
CA LYS A 619 -3.45 -23.60 -2.85
C LYS A 619 -3.98 -24.03 -4.24
N VAL A 620 -4.83 -23.22 -4.86
CA VAL A 620 -5.41 -23.50 -6.18
C VAL A 620 -4.32 -23.54 -7.26
N VAL A 621 -3.52 -22.48 -7.33
CA VAL A 621 -2.48 -22.33 -8.37
C VAL A 621 -1.38 -23.38 -8.24
N PRO A 622 -0.80 -23.66 -7.05
CA PRO A 622 0.21 -24.70 -6.91
C PRO A 622 -0.33 -26.07 -7.33
N LEU A 623 -1.58 -26.37 -6.97
CA LEU A 623 -2.18 -27.66 -7.30
C LEU A 623 -2.37 -27.81 -8.81
N ALA A 624 -2.95 -26.78 -9.45
CA ALA A 624 -3.12 -26.78 -10.90
C ALA A 624 -1.78 -26.89 -11.63
N LEU A 625 -0.73 -26.22 -11.12
CA LEU A 625 0.60 -26.26 -11.71
C LEU A 625 1.24 -27.65 -11.62
N VAL A 626 1.20 -28.30 -10.45
CA VAL A 626 1.74 -29.66 -10.29
C VAL A 626 1.01 -30.64 -11.20
N CYS A 627 -0.32 -30.54 -11.33
CA CYS A 627 -1.09 -31.34 -12.29
C CYS A 627 -0.65 -31.09 -13.74
N LEU A 628 -0.45 -29.83 -14.15
CA LEU A 628 0.00 -29.49 -15.51
C LEU A 628 1.39 -30.02 -15.84
N LEU A 629 2.31 -29.98 -14.87
CA LEU A 629 3.70 -30.38 -15.06
C LEU A 629 3.87 -31.90 -15.08
N THR A 630 3.13 -32.62 -14.24
CA THR A 630 3.30 -34.08 -14.06
C THR A 630 2.24 -34.92 -14.80
N GLY A 631 1.08 -34.35 -15.10
CA GLY A 631 -0.08 -35.09 -15.60
C GLY A 631 -0.79 -35.95 -14.56
N CYS A 632 -0.44 -35.82 -13.27
CA CYS A 632 -1.06 -36.59 -12.19
C CYS A 632 -2.46 -36.07 -11.82
N SER A 633 -3.20 -36.87 -11.05
CA SER A 633 -4.49 -36.49 -10.47
C SER A 633 -4.36 -35.38 -9.42
N LEU A 634 -5.48 -34.72 -9.08
CA LEU A 634 -5.47 -33.70 -8.03
C LEU A 634 -5.05 -34.26 -6.67
N GLU A 635 -5.39 -35.51 -6.35
CA GLU A 635 -5.03 -36.11 -5.06
C GLU A 635 -3.53 -36.43 -4.99
N GLU A 636 -2.93 -36.89 -6.09
CA GLU A 636 -1.48 -37.08 -6.19
C GLU A 636 -0.73 -35.74 -6.10
N ALA A 637 -1.19 -34.72 -6.84
CA ALA A 637 -0.61 -33.37 -6.77
C ALA A 637 -0.71 -32.77 -5.36
N LYS A 638 -1.82 -32.99 -4.66
CA LYS A 638 -2.00 -32.59 -3.27
C LYS A 638 -1.02 -33.34 -2.35
N SER A 639 -0.85 -34.64 -2.54
CA SER A 639 0.13 -35.43 -1.77
C SER A 639 1.55 -34.91 -1.97
N HIS A 640 1.94 -34.54 -3.20
CA HIS A 640 3.23 -33.91 -3.46
C HIS A 640 3.41 -32.59 -2.71
N LEU A 641 2.38 -31.73 -2.70
CA LEU A 641 2.40 -30.44 -1.97
C LEU A 641 2.35 -30.61 -0.44
N GLU A 642 1.85 -31.73 0.08
CA GLU A 642 1.86 -32.04 1.52
C GLU A 642 3.21 -32.61 1.96
N GLN A 643 3.87 -33.40 1.12
CA GLN A 643 5.22 -33.91 1.37
C GLN A 643 6.28 -32.82 1.34
N GLN A 644 6.03 -31.73 0.61
CA GLN A 644 6.94 -30.60 0.52
C GLN A 644 6.24 -29.29 0.95
N PRO A 645 6.36 -28.88 2.24
CA PRO A 645 5.62 -27.74 2.77
C PRO A 645 5.99 -26.40 2.14
N ILE A 646 7.16 -26.31 1.50
CA ILE A 646 7.62 -25.16 0.74
C ILE A 646 7.07 -25.26 -0.69
N VAL A 647 6.07 -24.42 -0.99
CA VAL A 647 5.37 -24.43 -2.29
C VAL A 647 6.35 -24.24 -3.46
N ARG A 648 7.33 -23.34 -3.29
CA ARG A 648 8.41 -23.12 -4.27
C ARG A 648 9.14 -24.41 -4.63
N GLU A 649 9.61 -25.16 -3.64
CA GLU A 649 10.40 -26.39 -3.82
C GLU A 649 9.56 -27.51 -4.43
N ALA A 650 8.28 -27.59 -4.03
CA ALA A 650 7.35 -28.55 -4.61
C ALA A 650 7.14 -28.29 -6.11
N VAL A 651 7.07 -27.03 -6.54
CA VAL A 651 6.94 -26.65 -7.94
C VAL A 651 8.26 -26.86 -8.70
N GLU A 652 9.40 -26.48 -8.13
CA GLU A 652 10.72 -26.64 -8.73
C GLU A 652 11.07 -28.08 -9.08
N ALA A 653 10.64 -29.04 -8.25
CA ALA A 653 10.89 -30.47 -8.46
C ALA A 653 10.32 -31.01 -9.78
N PHE A 654 9.39 -30.31 -10.42
CA PHE A 654 8.72 -30.74 -11.65
C PHE A 654 8.93 -29.79 -12.84
N LEU A 655 9.72 -28.73 -12.68
CA LEU A 655 10.05 -27.78 -13.75
C LEU A 655 11.33 -28.14 -14.53
N THR A 656 11.97 -29.25 -14.18
CA THR A 656 13.11 -29.86 -14.91
C THR A 656 12.62 -30.83 -15.96
#